data_AF-A0AAU7XUG4-F1
#
_entry.id   AF-A0AAU7XUG4-F1
#
_cell.length_a   1.000
_cell.length_b   1.000
_cell.length_c   1.000
_cell.angle_alpha   90.00
_cell.angle_beta   90.00
_cell.angle_gamma   90.00
#
_symmetry.space_group_name_H-M   'P 1'
#
loop_
_entity.id
_entity.type
_entity.pdbx_description
1 polymer ?
#
loop_
_entity_poly.entity_id
_entity_poly.type
_entity_poly.pdbx_seq_one_letter_code
_entity_poly.pdbx_strand_id
1 'polypeptide(L)'
;MEIIEKYGIAEEDAKLLLEALHNKAINLLLGAGASYGAIGGDGIELKGGADLAQELNTKFNLGLEPPDSTNLPLVYGDLESTPLSKIATNEFFQARYNKCKPTWQKTLGKLPWKRIWTLNIDDTLDSCVEKSISEIYLWCDDYKPRALKQNGTQIIYLHGKASQLKENPNCLIFSLREYLSRNENIPGWHFSFKNEWIQKPFIVCGARLQEEFDLEVVLSFGNQSRVRGGCPSLIVLRSFAPGQAERYRKRGLIPVKADGDQFFSSLDRDYTEWKKSIPSSTPLLDMAKIEILSKFRELKPEQTLLRRTLDFYSSAETKWEHITQNLDFPFFQTVKSAEWLATETESKIKVTLVHGGTVSGKSAATLRIAAELLKNGHEAWLFRAEERFDENTIAEYSKHKKSVIIFDDCADFSSSIKGLITKSIAEKSKLKIIASCDTHRLRAVKADLSEVNFNEVNLEPISREDFLGLFNKRSEKGRLGRLSKTSESEAWKDFKRKYSGHLLEWLENLENAHSFKDAIASIFRDPDFKSKNIMKLIVATACCHRFGYSLPYMLADEFSPNIDLESIFDENSQLHDIGYLDDRGARLRSTAFSKFVWNEVPSDLKYKISLSTVKSLAPVVVPQSIANRTAPYLVVRALMDHEVIKSDFGKLADQWYSELEKIFGWNARFWEQRALLASDENRDSEAYSYAKKAVSILERDSFPHTTLGKVCVKIGIARKDEVGVDRFWEGVEELRKSRELSIEKNLEWEHPYTTFFSYTLKAIQEPHFEKELEKLSSTWKEWMQAARNSQTLAFDSEGRSTLERFQRQWLLSAVSS
;
A
#
# COMPACT_ATOMS: atom_id res chain seq x y z
N MET A 1 22.73 3.20 -29.69
CA MET A 1 22.76 3.46 -28.23
C MET A 1 24.00 2.78 -27.72
N GLU A 2 24.87 3.52 -27.03
CA GLU A 2 26.17 3.00 -26.61
C GLU A 2 26.06 1.79 -25.69
N ILE A 3 25.04 1.74 -24.82
CA ILE A 3 24.87 0.60 -23.90
C ILE A 3 24.52 -0.71 -24.61
N ILE A 4 23.93 -0.63 -25.82
CA ILE A 4 23.69 -1.80 -26.68
C ILE A 4 25.00 -2.24 -27.32
N GLU A 5 25.66 -1.31 -28.02
CA GLU A 5 26.83 -1.58 -28.85
C GLU A 5 28.04 -2.05 -28.03
N LYS A 6 28.25 -1.46 -26.84
CA LYS A 6 29.43 -1.75 -26.01
C LYS A 6 29.23 -2.88 -25.01
N TYR A 7 28.01 -3.07 -24.52
CA TYR A 7 27.74 -3.97 -23.38
C TYR A 7 26.79 -5.11 -23.71
N GLY A 8 26.28 -5.20 -24.94
CA GLY A 8 25.44 -6.31 -25.40
C GLY A 8 24.07 -6.37 -24.73
N ILE A 9 23.56 -5.25 -24.23
CA ILE A 9 22.19 -5.15 -23.71
C ILE A 9 21.23 -5.17 -24.90
N ALA A 10 20.17 -5.99 -24.82
CA ALA A 10 19.17 -6.06 -25.88
C ALA A 10 18.49 -4.71 -26.12
N GLU A 11 18.12 -4.40 -27.37
CA GLU A 11 17.55 -3.10 -27.72
C GLU A 11 16.24 -2.79 -26.97
N GLU A 12 15.38 -3.80 -26.81
CA GLU A 12 14.15 -3.68 -26.03
C GLU A 12 14.44 -3.36 -24.55
N ASP A 13 15.41 -4.06 -23.96
CA ASP A 13 15.82 -3.84 -22.57
C ASP A 13 16.42 -2.44 -22.37
N ALA A 14 17.24 -1.96 -23.31
CA ALA A 14 17.81 -0.63 -23.28
C ALA A 14 16.70 0.45 -23.29
N LYS A 15 15.69 0.31 -24.15
CA LYS A 15 14.55 1.25 -24.21
C LYS A 15 13.76 1.26 -22.91
N LEU A 16 13.44 0.07 -22.38
CA LEU A 16 12.72 -0.08 -21.10
C LEU A 16 13.51 0.54 -19.93
N LEU A 17 14.84 0.38 -19.91
CA LEU A 17 15.69 0.96 -18.89
C LEU A 17 15.71 2.49 -18.95
N LEU A 18 15.81 3.08 -20.14
CA LEU A 18 15.81 4.55 -20.30
C LEU A 18 14.45 5.16 -19.90
N GLU A 19 13.35 4.52 -20.26
CA GLU A 19 12.00 4.93 -19.86
C GLU A 19 11.82 4.81 -18.34
N ALA A 20 12.18 3.67 -17.75
CA ALA A 20 12.09 3.47 -16.31
C ALA A 20 13.02 4.40 -15.53
N LEU A 21 14.20 4.74 -16.06
CA LEU A 21 15.09 5.74 -15.47
C LEU A 21 14.43 7.13 -15.49
N HIS A 22 13.87 7.55 -16.62
CA HIS A 22 13.14 8.82 -16.73
C HIS A 22 12.00 8.94 -15.70
N ASN A 23 11.27 7.84 -15.52
CA ASN A 23 10.13 7.76 -14.61
C ASN A 23 10.54 7.59 -13.14
N LYS A 24 11.85 7.62 -12.84
CA LYS A 24 12.42 7.33 -11.51
C LYS A 24 11.94 6.00 -10.93
N ALA A 25 11.76 4.99 -11.79
CA ALA A 25 11.29 3.66 -11.43
C ALA A 25 12.44 2.66 -11.16
N ILE A 26 13.68 3.01 -11.53
CA ILE A 26 14.88 2.22 -11.28
C ILE A 26 15.57 2.67 -9.98
N ASN A 27 15.96 1.69 -9.18
CA ASN A 27 16.81 1.88 -8.01
C ASN A 27 18.29 1.62 -8.35
N LEU A 28 19.19 2.34 -7.69
CA LEU A 28 20.64 2.09 -7.78
C LEU A 28 21.10 1.37 -6.51
N LEU A 29 21.86 0.28 -6.64
CA LEU A 29 22.53 -0.39 -5.51
C LEU A 29 24.05 -0.31 -5.71
N LEU A 30 24.75 0.25 -4.72
CA LEU A 30 26.18 0.51 -4.78
C LEU A 30 26.94 -0.31 -3.73
N GLY A 31 27.94 -1.06 -4.19
CA GLY A 31 28.94 -1.71 -3.33
C GLY A 31 30.31 -1.05 -3.44
N ALA A 32 31.32 -1.65 -2.79
CA ALA A 32 32.65 -1.04 -2.65
C ALA A 32 33.30 -0.67 -3.99
N GLY A 33 33.01 -1.43 -5.05
CA GLY A 33 33.49 -1.13 -6.40
C GLY A 33 32.99 0.20 -6.98
N ALA A 34 31.88 0.74 -6.47
CA ALA A 34 31.38 2.06 -6.87
C ALA A 34 32.23 3.21 -6.30
N SER A 35 32.83 3.02 -5.13
CA SER A 35 33.74 3.99 -4.51
C SER A 35 35.21 3.77 -4.91
N TYR A 36 35.52 2.67 -5.60
CA TYR A 36 36.88 2.37 -6.05
C TYR A 36 37.45 3.54 -6.85
N GLY A 37 38.66 3.96 -6.50
CA GLY A 37 39.35 5.07 -7.16
C GLY A 37 38.95 6.46 -6.66
N ALA A 38 38.01 6.59 -5.74
CA ALA A 38 37.81 7.83 -5.00
C ALA A 38 38.99 8.05 -4.03
N ILE A 39 39.26 9.30 -3.65
CA ILE A 39 40.33 9.62 -2.70
C ILE A 39 39.72 9.79 -1.32
N GLY A 40 40.17 8.99 -0.35
CA GLY A 40 39.73 9.04 1.04
C GLY A 40 40.10 10.35 1.75
N GLY A 41 39.55 10.54 2.94
CA GLY A 41 39.85 11.71 3.79
C GLY A 41 41.30 11.83 4.21
N ASP A 42 42.01 10.69 4.26
CA ASP A 42 43.43 10.57 4.55
C ASP A 42 44.32 10.69 3.30
N GLY A 43 43.73 10.94 2.13
CA GLY A 43 44.44 11.08 0.85
C GLY A 43 44.77 9.76 0.15
N ILE A 44 44.40 8.61 0.73
CA ILE A 44 44.63 7.29 0.13
C ILE A 44 43.45 6.92 -0.77
N GLU A 45 43.74 6.29 -1.90
CA GLU A 45 42.71 5.78 -2.82
C GLU A 45 41.85 4.70 -2.14
N LEU A 46 40.52 4.82 -2.26
CA LEU A 46 39.58 3.82 -1.76
C LEU A 46 39.63 2.56 -2.62
N LYS A 47 39.68 1.41 -1.95
CA LYS A 47 39.79 0.07 -2.53
C LYS A 47 38.62 -0.84 -2.13
N GLY A 48 38.68 -2.12 -2.53
CA GLY A 48 37.64 -3.10 -2.19
C GLY A 48 37.75 -3.65 -0.76
N GLY A 49 36.75 -4.45 -0.35
CA GLY A 49 36.70 -5.04 1.00
C GLY A 49 37.87 -5.97 1.33
N ALA A 50 38.35 -6.75 0.36
CA ALA A 50 39.51 -7.63 0.55
C ALA A 50 40.81 -6.84 0.79
N ASP A 51 41.01 -5.71 0.10
CA ASP A 51 42.16 -4.83 0.31
C ASP A 51 42.08 -4.18 1.70
N LEU A 52 40.87 -3.77 2.13
CA LEU A 52 40.64 -3.23 3.47
C LEU A 52 40.95 -4.26 4.56
N ALA A 53 40.52 -5.52 4.38
CA ALA A 53 40.78 -6.59 5.32
C ALA A 53 42.30 -6.80 5.53
N GLN A 54 43.08 -6.81 4.44
CA GLN A 54 44.54 -6.93 4.52
C GLN A 54 45.18 -5.73 5.19
N GLU A 55 44.70 -4.52 4.89
CA GLU A 55 45.20 -3.30 5.52
C GLU A 55 44.94 -3.30 7.03
N LEU A 56 43.74 -3.70 7.46
CA LEU A 56 43.37 -3.83 8.87
C LEU A 56 44.20 -4.90 9.57
N ASN A 57 44.34 -6.09 8.98
CA ASN A 57 45.17 -7.18 9.53
C ASN A 57 46.61 -6.72 9.77
N THR A 58 47.18 -5.97 8.83
CA THR A 58 48.54 -5.42 8.93
C THR A 58 48.62 -4.30 9.97
N LYS A 59 47.70 -3.33 9.92
CA LYS A 59 47.71 -2.14 10.77
C LYS A 59 47.53 -2.46 12.25
N PHE A 60 46.70 -3.45 12.55
CA PHE A 60 46.41 -3.88 13.92
C PHE A 60 47.18 -5.15 14.33
N ASN A 61 48.06 -5.66 13.46
CA ASN A 61 48.92 -6.80 13.73
C ASN A 61 48.15 -8.04 14.22
N LEU A 62 47.07 -8.41 13.52
CA LEU A 62 46.23 -9.55 13.91
C LEU A 62 46.86 -10.90 13.58
N GLY A 63 47.83 -10.94 12.65
CA GLY A 63 48.57 -12.15 12.29
C GLY A 63 47.76 -13.19 11.52
N LEU A 64 46.66 -12.76 10.86
CA LEU A 64 45.85 -13.64 10.02
C LEU A 64 46.56 -13.90 8.68
N GLU A 65 46.44 -15.12 8.17
CA GLU A 65 46.98 -15.55 6.88
C GLU A 65 45.86 -15.76 5.85
N PRO A 66 46.13 -15.76 4.53
CA PRO A 66 45.12 -16.08 3.53
C PRO A 66 44.54 -17.51 3.72
N PRO A 67 43.22 -17.70 3.56
CA PRO A 67 42.23 -16.74 3.05
C PRO A 67 41.66 -15.76 4.11
N ASP A 68 41.88 -15.99 5.40
CA ASP A 68 41.25 -15.23 6.49
C ASP A 68 41.65 -13.75 6.50
N SER A 69 42.89 -13.43 6.15
CA SER A 69 43.39 -12.05 6.03
C SER A 69 42.72 -11.21 4.94
N THR A 70 41.93 -11.84 4.06
CA THR A 70 41.15 -11.17 3.00
C THR A 70 39.65 -11.14 3.30
N ASN A 71 39.21 -11.72 4.42
CA ASN A 71 37.82 -11.81 4.82
C ASN A 71 37.46 -10.65 5.77
N LEU A 72 36.88 -9.58 5.21
CA LEU A 72 36.56 -8.38 5.98
C LEU A 72 35.66 -8.66 7.20
N PRO A 73 34.56 -9.44 7.10
CA PRO A 73 33.75 -9.79 8.26
C PRO A 73 34.51 -10.47 9.41
N LEU A 74 35.48 -11.33 9.08
CA LEU A 74 36.31 -12.01 10.08
C LEU A 74 37.30 -11.05 10.72
N VAL A 75 38.09 -10.34 9.90
CA VAL A 75 39.08 -9.35 10.36
C VAL A 75 38.44 -8.27 11.24
N TYR A 76 37.27 -7.77 10.83
CA TYR A 76 36.53 -6.76 11.60
C TYR A 76 35.98 -7.35 12.91
N GLY A 77 35.45 -8.57 12.89
CA GLY A 77 34.98 -9.26 14.09
C GLY A 77 36.07 -9.42 15.14
N ASP A 78 37.30 -9.73 14.73
CA ASP A 78 38.45 -9.82 15.64
C ASP A 78 38.82 -8.46 16.26
N LEU A 79 38.70 -7.37 15.49
CA LEU A 79 38.93 -6.02 15.99
C LEU A 79 37.85 -5.54 16.97
N GLU A 80 36.60 -5.93 16.76
CA GLU A 80 35.49 -5.62 17.67
C GLU A 80 35.58 -6.34 19.02
N SER A 81 36.34 -7.44 19.11
CA SER A 81 36.43 -8.27 20.31
C SER A 81 36.99 -7.53 21.53
N THR A 82 37.69 -6.40 21.33
CA THR A 82 38.21 -5.56 22.42
C THR A 82 37.79 -4.09 22.27
N PRO A 83 37.41 -3.39 23.37
CA PRO A 83 36.99 -1.99 23.30
C PRO A 83 38.07 -1.03 22.76
N LEU A 84 39.34 -1.26 23.09
CA LEU A 84 40.46 -0.43 22.65
C LEU A 84 40.68 -0.54 21.14
N SER A 85 40.69 -1.77 20.60
CA SER A 85 40.81 -1.99 19.15
C SER A 85 39.62 -1.38 18.42
N LYS A 86 38.40 -1.52 18.93
CA LYS A 86 37.21 -0.91 18.33
C LYS A 86 37.29 0.61 18.22
N ILE A 87 37.77 1.32 19.25
CA ILE A 87 37.96 2.77 19.19
C ILE A 87 38.96 3.13 18.10
N ALA A 88 40.13 2.47 18.08
CA ALA A 88 41.16 2.73 17.09
C ALA A 88 40.72 2.38 15.66
N THR A 89 39.92 1.33 15.47
CA THR A 89 39.29 0.98 14.19
C THR A 89 38.29 2.05 13.75
N ASN A 90 37.46 2.56 14.67
CA ASN A 90 36.51 3.62 14.36
C ASN A 90 37.20 4.94 13.98
N GLU A 91 38.30 5.30 14.65
CA GLU A 91 39.14 6.44 14.29
C GLU A 91 39.76 6.27 12.90
N PHE A 92 40.25 5.06 12.59
CA PHE A 92 40.78 4.74 11.26
C PHE A 92 39.71 4.91 10.17
N PHE A 93 38.52 4.34 10.37
CA PHE A 93 37.43 4.47 9.39
C PHE A 93 36.97 5.91 9.21
N GLN A 94 36.89 6.69 10.29
CA GLN A 94 36.59 8.12 10.18
C GLN A 94 37.63 8.89 9.38
N ALA A 95 38.92 8.57 9.55
CA ALA A 95 39.98 9.22 8.78
C ALA A 95 39.92 8.84 7.29
N ARG A 96 39.71 7.56 6.98
CA ARG A 96 39.69 7.04 5.61
C ARG A 96 38.44 7.43 4.83
N TYR A 97 37.26 7.29 5.44
CA TYR A 97 35.97 7.25 4.73
C TYR A 97 35.09 8.50 4.94
N ASN A 98 35.63 9.55 5.53
CA ASN A 98 34.98 10.85 5.69
C ASN A 98 35.71 11.90 4.86
N LYS A 99 35.00 12.87 4.29
CA LYS A 99 35.55 13.90 3.39
C LYS A 99 36.20 13.31 2.13
N CYS A 100 35.66 12.20 1.64
CA CYS A 100 36.12 11.56 0.42
C CYS A 100 35.91 12.47 -0.79
N LYS A 101 36.80 12.37 -1.78
CA LYS A 101 36.75 13.11 -3.04
C LYS A 101 36.39 12.18 -4.19
N PRO A 102 35.25 12.37 -4.86
CA PRO A 102 34.85 11.56 -5.99
C PRO A 102 35.76 11.80 -7.18
N THR A 103 36.02 10.75 -7.95
CA THR A 103 36.70 10.83 -9.25
C THR A 103 35.68 10.77 -10.37
N TRP A 104 35.03 9.61 -10.55
CA TRP A 104 34.00 9.41 -11.58
C TRP A 104 32.58 9.43 -11.02
N GLN A 105 32.41 9.25 -9.70
CA GLN A 105 31.11 9.04 -9.04
C GLN A 105 30.14 10.21 -9.22
N LYS A 106 30.63 11.41 -9.60
CA LYS A 106 29.78 12.55 -9.96
C LYS A 106 28.80 12.24 -11.11
N THR A 107 29.14 11.31 -12.00
CA THR A 107 28.24 10.88 -13.07
C THR A 107 26.98 10.19 -12.52
N LEU A 108 27.08 9.51 -11.36
CA LEU A 108 25.92 8.90 -10.70
C LEU A 108 24.87 9.96 -10.34
N GLY A 109 25.29 11.13 -9.86
CA GLY A 109 24.39 12.21 -9.47
C GLY A 109 23.66 12.93 -10.62
N LYS A 110 24.07 12.71 -11.88
CA LYS A 110 23.41 13.32 -13.05
C LYS A 110 22.12 12.60 -13.45
N LEU A 111 22.00 11.33 -13.07
CA LEU A 111 20.88 10.50 -13.46
C LEU A 111 19.70 10.64 -12.48
N PRO A 112 18.44 10.53 -12.95
CA PRO A 112 17.25 10.82 -12.15
C PRO A 112 16.85 9.66 -11.23
N TRP A 113 17.60 9.44 -10.15
CA TRP A 113 17.28 8.38 -9.19
C TRP A 113 16.12 8.77 -8.27
N LYS A 114 15.18 7.84 -8.06
CA LYS A 114 14.27 7.89 -6.90
C LYS A 114 15.01 7.54 -5.62
N ARG A 115 15.79 6.46 -5.67
CA ARG A 115 16.52 5.95 -4.53
C ARG A 115 17.86 5.33 -4.92
N ILE A 116 18.86 5.60 -4.08
CA ILE A 116 20.18 4.99 -4.12
C ILE A 116 20.35 4.23 -2.80
N TRP A 117 20.61 2.93 -2.90
CA TRP A 117 20.99 2.07 -1.79
C TRP A 117 22.51 1.89 -1.85
N THR A 118 23.19 2.00 -0.72
CA THR A 118 24.63 1.77 -0.67
C THR A 118 25.02 0.88 0.50
N LEU A 119 25.92 -0.05 0.22
CA LEU A 119 26.61 -0.91 1.17
C LEU A 119 27.94 -0.26 1.61
N ASN A 120 28.29 0.89 1.02
CA ASN A 120 29.52 1.59 1.33
C ASN A 120 29.32 2.43 2.59
N ILE A 121 30.39 2.58 3.37
CA ILE A 121 30.39 3.40 4.59
C ILE A 121 30.97 4.80 4.36
N ASP A 122 31.45 5.07 3.14
CA ASP A 122 32.11 6.30 2.76
C ASP A 122 31.15 7.39 2.30
N ASP A 123 31.55 8.66 2.41
CA ASP A 123 30.73 9.81 2.04
C ASP A 123 30.96 10.31 0.61
N THR A 124 31.55 9.51 -0.28
CA THR A 124 31.84 9.92 -1.67
C THR A 124 30.57 10.42 -2.37
N LEU A 125 29.45 9.70 -2.19
CA LEU A 125 28.16 10.00 -2.80
C LEU A 125 27.56 11.33 -2.33
N ASP A 126 27.80 11.73 -1.08
CA ASP A 126 27.24 12.96 -0.52
C ASP A 126 27.66 14.22 -1.28
N SER A 127 28.84 14.16 -1.89
CA SER A 127 29.39 15.25 -2.71
C SER A 127 28.99 15.16 -4.18
N CYS A 128 28.42 14.02 -4.59
CA CYS A 128 27.97 13.77 -5.96
C CYS A 128 26.51 14.16 -6.20
N VAL A 129 25.70 14.23 -5.13
CA VAL A 129 24.29 14.60 -5.22
C VAL A 129 24.03 16.02 -4.74
N GLU A 130 22.95 16.62 -5.23
CA GLU A 130 22.54 17.94 -4.79
C GLU A 130 21.90 17.86 -3.40
N LYS A 131 22.58 18.43 -2.39
CA LYS A 131 22.18 18.35 -0.97
C LYS A 131 20.88 19.11 -0.65
N SER A 132 20.51 20.09 -1.46
CA SER A 132 19.28 20.88 -1.28
C SER A 132 18.01 20.03 -1.47
N ILE A 133 18.11 18.95 -2.24
CA ILE A 133 16.99 18.11 -2.65
C ILE A 133 17.14 16.66 -2.22
N SER A 134 18.33 16.19 -1.85
CA SER A 134 18.55 14.79 -1.49
C SER A 134 18.39 14.55 0.01
N GLU A 135 17.79 13.43 0.38
CA GLU A 135 17.69 13.00 1.77
C GLU A 135 18.61 11.79 2.00
N ILE A 136 19.41 11.83 3.07
CA ILE A 136 20.33 10.75 3.43
C ILE A 136 19.82 10.08 4.69
N TYR A 137 19.78 8.75 4.68
CA TYR A 137 19.36 7.91 5.80
C TYR A 137 20.38 6.80 6.04
N LEU A 138 20.56 6.45 7.30
CA LEU A 138 21.26 5.26 7.76
C LEU A 138 20.25 4.15 8.02
N TRP A 139 20.71 2.90 8.00
CA TRP A 139 19.85 1.77 8.35
C TRP A 139 19.24 1.86 9.76
N CYS A 140 19.92 2.55 10.69
CA CYS A 140 19.49 2.73 12.08
C CYS A 140 18.53 3.89 12.29
N ASP A 141 18.33 4.72 11.27
CA ASP A 141 17.37 5.81 11.34
C ASP A 141 15.95 5.26 11.27
N ASP A 142 15.00 6.02 11.83
CA ASP A 142 13.60 5.73 11.65
C ASP A 142 13.26 5.68 10.15
N TYR A 143 12.50 4.65 9.76
CA TYR A 143 12.06 4.52 8.38
C TYR A 143 11.20 5.73 7.99
N LYS A 144 11.54 6.34 6.85
CA LYS A 144 10.83 7.50 6.33
C LYS A 144 10.45 7.29 4.86
N PRO A 145 9.17 6.96 4.56
CA PRO A 145 8.71 6.92 3.19
C PRO A 145 8.86 8.31 2.56
N ARG A 146 9.07 8.35 1.25
CA ARG A 146 9.25 9.59 0.51
C ARG A 146 8.03 10.51 0.68
N ALA A 147 8.25 11.79 0.89
CA ALA A 147 7.15 12.74 0.96
C ALA A 147 6.51 12.94 -0.43
N LEU A 148 5.19 13.11 -0.47
CA LEU A 148 4.42 13.28 -1.73
C LEU A 148 4.93 14.43 -2.60
N LYS A 149 5.35 15.53 -1.95
CA LYS A 149 5.79 16.77 -2.63
C LYS A 149 7.29 16.80 -2.95
N GLN A 150 8.06 15.81 -2.51
CA GLN A 150 9.52 15.82 -2.68
C GLN A 150 9.94 15.01 -3.90
N ASN A 151 10.60 15.70 -4.82
CA ASN A 151 11.16 15.08 -6.02
C ASN A 151 12.64 14.66 -5.87
N GLY A 152 13.18 14.81 -4.66
CA GLY A 152 14.53 14.45 -4.27
C GLY A 152 14.88 12.97 -4.35
N THR A 153 16.16 12.67 -4.43
CA THR A 153 16.72 11.32 -4.32
C THR A 153 16.89 10.95 -2.84
N GLN A 154 16.41 9.77 -2.43
CA GLN A 154 16.74 9.21 -1.11
C GLN A 154 18.00 8.35 -1.22
N ILE A 155 18.99 8.56 -0.36
CA ILE A 155 20.22 7.78 -0.29
C ILE A 155 20.23 7.02 1.04
N ILE A 156 20.26 5.70 0.98
CA ILE A 156 20.18 4.84 2.16
C ILE A 156 21.49 4.06 2.32
N TYR A 157 22.16 4.27 3.44
CA TYR A 157 23.37 3.57 3.86
C TYR A 157 23.00 2.32 4.67
N LEU A 158 22.93 1.16 4.00
CA LEU A 158 22.50 -0.10 4.59
C LEU A 158 23.52 -0.64 5.62
N HIS A 159 24.81 -0.34 5.46
CA HIS A 159 25.87 -0.72 6.41
C HIS A 159 26.37 0.43 7.28
N GLY A 160 25.63 1.54 7.28
CA GLY A 160 25.93 2.72 8.09
C GLY A 160 26.98 3.61 7.44
N LYS A 161 27.56 4.52 8.23
CA LYS A 161 28.43 5.55 7.68
C LYS A 161 29.57 5.91 8.63
N ALA A 162 30.78 5.97 8.10
CA ALA A 162 31.98 6.24 8.88
C ALA A 162 31.93 7.61 9.59
N SER A 163 31.30 8.62 8.98
CA SER A 163 31.17 9.96 9.57
C SER A 163 30.34 9.99 10.86
N GLN A 164 29.56 8.93 11.14
CA GLN A 164 28.65 8.83 12.30
C GLN A 164 29.27 8.10 13.49
N LEU A 165 30.45 7.51 13.31
CA LEU A 165 31.12 6.69 14.32
C LEU A 165 31.50 7.46 15.60
N LYS A 166 31.54 8.80 15.59
CA LYS A 166 31.79 9.60 16.81
C LYS A 166 30.57 9.63 17.73
N GLU A 167 29.39 9.79 17.14
CA GLU A 167 28.13 9.94 17.84
C GLU A 167 27.50 8.57 18.11
N ASN A 168 27.67 7.64 17.18
CA ASN A 168 27.17 6.27 17.26
C ASN A 168 28.27 5.25 16.89
N PRO A 169 29.09 4.80 17.87
CA PRO A 169 30.20 3.87 17.64
C PRO A 169 29.81 2.48 17.12
N ASN A 170 28.52 2.14 17.12
CA ASN A 170 27.97 0.84 16.69
C ASN A 170 27.08 0.99 15.45
N CYS A 171 27.29 2.05 14.65
CA CYS A 171 26.45 2.33 13.48
C CYS A 171 26.85 1.54 12.23
N LEU A 172 27.97 0.83 12.23
CA LEU A 172 28.44 0.05 11.08
C LEU A 172 27.95 -1.39 11.12
N ILE A 173 27.95 -2.04 9.96
CA ILE A 173 27.62 -3.46 9.83
C ILE A 173 28.70 -4.12 8.97
N PHE A 174 29.56 -4.92 9.59
CA PHE A 174 30.59 -5.69 8.90
C PHE A 174 30.75 -7.11 9.45
N SER A 175 30.43 -7.36 10.73
CA SER A 175 30.62 -8.69 11.33
C SER A 175 29.41 -9.60 11.16
N LEU A 176 29.64 -10.92 11.16
CA LEU A 176 28.58 -11.93 11.18
C LEU A 176 27.62 -11.75 12.37
N ARG A 177 28.14 -11.31 13.53
CA ARG A 177 27.32 -11.05 14.71
C ARG A 177 26.35 -9.88 14.47
N GLU A 178 26.84 -8.80 13.86
CA GLU A 178 26.00 -7.66 13.48
C GLU A 178 24.95 -8.08 12.45
N TYR A 179 25.33 -8.84 11.41
CA TYR A 179 24.41 -9.37 10.42
C TYR A 179 23.30 -10.24 11.05
N LEU A 180 23.64 -11.15 11.95
CA LEU A 180 22.66 -12.03 12.64
C LEU A 180 21.69 -11.24 13.51
N SER A 181 22.18 -10.27 14.29
CA SER A 181 21.34 -9.43 15.14
C SER A 181 20.27 -8.62 14.36
N ARG A 182 20.54 -8.34 13.08
CA ARG A 182 19.66 -7.58 12.18
C ARG A 182 18.60 -8.45 11.52
N ASN A 183 18.87 -9.73 11.33
CA ASN A 183 17.85 -10.68 10.88
C ASN A 183 16.79 -10.94 11.95
N GLU A 184 17.14 -10.84 13.23
CA GLU A 184 16.19 -10.98 14.34
C GLU A 184 15.30 -9.73 14.52
N ASN A 185 15.82 -8.54 14.24
CA ASN A 185 15.08 -7.26 14.30
C ASN A 185 15.32 -6.47 13.01
N ILE A 186 14.54 -6.74 11.97
CA ILE A 186 14.68 -6.12 10.66
C ILE A 186 14.30 -4.63 10.75
N PRO A 187 15.26 -3.69 10.62
CA PRO A 187 14.96 -2.26 10.62
C PRO A 187 14.11 -1.90 9.41
N GLY A 188 13.29 -0.84 9.51
CA GLY A 188 12.35 -0.47 8.44
C GLY A 188 13.03 -0.21 7.09
N TRP A 189 14.28 0.29 7.07
CA TRP A 189 15.05 0.45 5.83
C TRP A 189 15.48 -0.87 5.18
N HIS A 190 15.88 -1.86 5.96
CA HIS A 190 16.19 -3.20 5.42
C HIS A 190 14.91 -3.85 4.90
N PHE A 191 13.80 -3.74 5.63
CA PHE A 191 12.50 -4.21 5.15
C PHE A 191 12.12 -3.55 3.81
N SER A 192 12.27 -2.23 3.72
CA SER A 192 11.96 -1.48 2.49
C SER A 192 12.89 -1.88 1.34
N PHE A 193 14.18 -2.10 1.58
CA PHE A 193 15.10 -2.62 0.58
C PHE A 193 14.64 -3.99 0.08
N LYS A 194 14.36 -4.92 1.01
CA LYS A 194 13.90 -6.28 0.69
C LYS A 194 12.64 -6.24 -0.17
N ASN A 195 11.64 -5.45 0.21
CA ASN A 195 10.40 -5.32 -0.55
C ASN A 195 10.61 -4.71 -1.94
N GLU A 196 11.55 -3.77 -2.11
CA GLU A 196 11.85 -3.21 -3.44
C GLU A 196 12.71 -4.14 -4.30
N TRP A 197 13.71 -4.81 -3.72
CA TRP A 197 14.61 -5.71 -4.42
C TRP A 197 13.87 -6.81 -5.18
N ILE A 198 12.82 -7.38 -4.59
CA ILE A 198 12.15 -8.53 -5.23
C ILE A 198 11.25 -8.06 -6.40
N GLN A 199 10.79 -6.81 -6.45
CA GLN A 199 9.76 -6.38 -7.43
C GLN A 199 10.11 -5.17 -8.31
N LYS A 200 11.10 -4.35 -7.96
CA LYS A 200 11.47 -3.13 -8.69
C LYS A 200 12.80 -3.33 -9.43
N PRO A 201 13.02 -2.66 -10.57
CA PRO A 201 14.26 -2.78 -11.31
C PRO A 201 15.43 -2.11 -10.59
N PHE A 202 16.59 -2.77 -10.63
CA PHE A 202 17.84 -2.29 -10.05
C PHE A 202 18.95 -2.20 -11.09
N ILE A 203 19.80 -1.19 -10.96
CA ILE A 203 21.16 -1.22 -11.49
C ILE A 203 22.09 -1.42 -10.29
N VAL A 204 22.74 -2.57 -10.24
CA VAL A 204 23.74 -2.89 -9.21
C VAL A 204 25.12 -2.52 -9.75
N CYS A 205 25.91 -1.73 -9.02
CA CYS A 205 27.26 -1.35 -9.41
C CYS A 205 28.26 -1.66 -8.30
N GLY A 206 29.31 -2.40 -8.65
CA GLY A 206 30.44 -2.61 -7.74
C GLY A 206 30.15 -3.47 -6.50
N ALA A 207 29.01 -4.16 -6.46
CA ALA A 207 28.65 -5.13 -5.42
C ALA A 207 28.62 -6.55 -6.01
N ARG A 208 29.30 -7.50 -5.37
CA ARG A 208 29.31 -8.91 -5.80
C ARG A 208 28.11 -9.71 -5.32
N LEU A 209 27.35 -9.18 -4.35
CA LEU A 209 26.15 -9.76 -3.73
C LEU A 209 26.36 -11.08 -2.96
N GLN A 210 27.41 -11.86 -3.25
CA GLN A 210 27.73 -13.13 -2.57
C GLN A 210 28.36 -12.93 -1.19
N GLU A 211 28.89 -11.74 -0.92
CA GLU A 211 29.61 -11.39 0.31
C GLU A 211 28.69 -10.66 1.32
N GLU A 212 27.38 -10.53 1.00
CA GLU A 212 26.39 -9.74 1.73
C GLU A 212 25.47 -10.62 2.59
N PHE A 213 25.97 -11.09 3.74
CA PHE A 213 25.30 -12.11 4.56
C PHE A 213 23.93 -11.68 5.13
N ASP A 214 23.75 -10.40 5.46
CA ASP A 214 22.48 -9.80 5.91
C ASP A 214 21.41 -9.78 4.82
N LEU A 215 21.83 -9.76 3.57
CA LEU A 215 20.94 -9.70 2.41
C LEU A 215 20.77 -11.06 1.74
N GLU A 216 21.55 -12.08 2.09
CA GLU A 216 21.58 -13.37 1.39
C GLU A 216 20.21 -14.03 1.28
N VAL A 217 19.37 -13.96 2.34
CA VAL A 217 17.99 -14.47 2.28
C VAL A 217 17.24 -13.85 1.10
N VAL A 218 17.32 -12.52 0.92
CA VAL A 218 16.62 -11.81 -0.15
C VAL A 218 17.31 -11.90 -1.51
N LEU A 219 18.63 -11.92 -1.52
CA LEU A 219 19.41 -12.09 -2.73
C LEU A 219 19.25 -13.51 -3.30
N SER A 220 18.95 -14.51 -2.46
CA SER A 220 18.68 -15.88 -2.88
C SER A 220 17.34 -16.04 -3.60
N PHE A 221 16.30 -15.28 -3.20
CA PHE A 221 15.03 -15.21 -3.94
C PHE A 221 15.21 -14.59 -5.34
N GLY A 222 16.21 -13.71 -5.49
CA GLY A 222 16.48 -13.01 -6.74
C GLY A 222 15.60 -11.77 -6.93
N ASN A 223 15.90 -11.03 -7.99
CA ASN A 223 15.14 -9.87 -8.41
C ASN A 223 14.16 -10.30 -9.52
N GLN A 224 12.86 -10.11 -9.28
CA GLN A 224 11.81 -10.49 -10.23
C GLN A 224 11.24 -9.26 -10.97
N SER A 225 12.00 -8.17 -11.11
CA SER A 225 11.48 -6.93 -11.69
C SER A 225 11.01 -7.07 -13.14
N ARG A 226 11.64 -7.94 -13.93
CA ARG A 226 11.21 -8.22 -15.31
C ARG A 226 9.85 -8.89 -15.32
N VAL A 227 9.67 -9.95 -14.54
CA VAL A 227 8.42 -10.74 -14.50
C VAL A 227 7.31 -9.93 -13.81
N ARG A 228 7.63 -9.24 -12.72
CA ARG A 228 6.65 -8.51 -11.90
C ARG A 228 6.33 -7.11 -12.45
N GLY A 229 7.27 -6.43 -13.09
CA GLY A 229 7.15 -5.03 -13.50
C GLY A 229 7.57 -4.72 -14.95
N GLY A 230 7.95 -5.72 -15.75
CA GLY A 230 8.29 -5.57 -17.17
C GLY A 230 9.67 -4.98 -17.45
N CYS A 231 10.40 -4.49 -16.45
CA CYS A 231 11.70 -3.84 -16.63
C CYS A 231 12.84 -4.70 -16.03
N PRO A 232 13.94 -4.96 -16.76
CA PRO A 232 15.03 -5.77 -16.26
C PRO A 232 15.89 -5.06 -15.20
N SER A 233 16.64 -5.87 -14.46
CA SER A 233 17.69 -5.41 -13.55
C SER A 233 19.07 -5.77 -14.11
N LEU A 234 20.05 -4.89 -13.87
CA LEU A 234 21.43 -5.04 -14.32
C LEU A 234 22.38 -5.24 -13.14
N ILE A 235 23.49 -5.94 -13.37
CA ILE A 235 24.65 -5.94 -12.48
C ILE A 235 25.93 -5.59 -13.25
N VAL A 236 26.56 -4.49 -12.87
CA VAL A 236 27.72 -3.88 -13.52
C VAL A 236 28.96 -4.13 -12.66
N LEU A 237 29.89 -4.91 -13.20
CA LEU A 237 31.13 -5.31 -12.54
C LEU A 237 32.28 -5.34 -13.55
N ARG A 238 33.49 -4.95 -13.11
CA ARG A 238 34.71 -4.98 -13.93
C ARG A 238 35.01 -6.36 -14.52
N SER A 239 34.77 -7.39 -13.72
CA SER A 239 35.03 -8.78 -14.09
C SER A 239 34.19 -9.73 -13.26
N PHE A 240 33.80 -10.83 -13.88
CA PHE A 240 33.21 -11.99 -13.22
C PHE A 240 33.50 -13.24 -14.04
N ALA A 241 33.58 -14.39 -13.37
CA ALA A 241 33.73 -15.69 -14.02
C ALA A 241 32.41 -16.11 -14.72
N PRO A 242 32.46 -17.01 -15.73
CA PRO A 242 31.24 -17.52 -16.39
C PRO A 242 30.21 -18.10 -15.42
N GLY A 243 30.65 -18.83 -14.39
CA GLY A 243 29.77 -19.36 -13.36
C GLY A 243 29.12 -18.28 -12.49
N GLN A 244 29.79 -17.13 -12.27
CA GLN A 244 29.19 -15.98 -11.58
C GLN A 244 28.13 -15.31 -12.45
N ALA A 245 28.40 -15.13 -13.75
CA ALA A 245 27.42 -14.60 -14.70
C ALA A 245 26.13 -15.41 -14.69
N GLU A 246 26.25 -16.75 -14.66
CA GLU A 246 25.09 -17.64 -14.61
C GLU A 246 24.33 -17.54 -13.28
N ARG A 247 25.03 -17.40 -12.15
CA ARG A 247 24.37 -17.14 -10.86
C ARG A 247 23.58 -15.82 -10.86
N TYR A 248 24.12 -14.77 -11.48
CA TYR A 248 23.40 -13.49 -11.59
C TYR A 248 22.15 -13.61 -12.45
N ARG A 249 22.22 -14.33 -13.58
CA ARG A 249 21.03 -14.60 -14.41
C ARG A 249 19.95 -15.38 -13.66
N LYS A 250 20.35 -16.41 -12.89
CA LYS A 250 19.43 -17.16 -12.03
C LYS A 250 18.77 -16.30 -10.95
N ARG A 251 19.45 -15.24 -10.50
CA ARG A 251 18.93 -14.22 -9.57
C ARG A 251 18.18 -13.09 -10.31
N GLY A 252 17.88 -13.22 -11.60
CA GLY A 252 17.09 -12.26 -12.38
C GLY A 252 17.85 -11.01 -12.83
N LEU A 253 19.19 -11.03 -12.82
CA LEU A 253 20.04 -9.91 -13.20
C LEU A 253 20.73 -10.15 -14.54
N ILE A 254 20.84 -9.11 -15.36
CA ILE A 254 21.65 -9.12 -16.59
C ILE A 254 23.09 -8.72 -16.22
N PRO A 255 24.08 -9.63 -16.38
CA PRO A 255 25.46 -9.32 -16.05
C PRO A 255 26.13 -8.47 -17.14
N VAL A 256 26.66 -7.32 -16.75
CA VAL A 256 27.36 -6.37 -17.60
C VAL A 256 28.81 -6.25 -17.15
N LYS A 257 29.74 -6.64 -18.03
CA LYS A 257 31.19 -6.53 -17.77
C LYS A 257 31.68 -5.15 -18.19
N ALA A 258 31.82 -4.23 -17.23
CA ALA A 258 32.28 -2.86 -17.48
C ALA A 258 32.86 -2.21 -16.22
N ASP A 259 33.72 -1.21 -16.41
CA ASP A 259 34.04 -0.23 -15.37
C ASP A 259 32.81 0.65 -15.08
N GLY A 260 32.59 0.98 -13.81
CA GLY A 260 31.47 1.83 -13.40
C GLY A 260 31.44 3.17 -14.16
N ASP A 261 32.58 3.86 -14.23
CA ASP A 261 32.72 5.10 -14.98
C ASP A 261 32.27 4.97 -16.44
N GLN A 262 32.82 3.99 -17.16
CA GLN A 262 32.53 3.78 -18.57
C GLN A 262 31.05 3.48 -18.81
N PHE A 263 30.46 2.62 -17.98
CA PHE A 263 29.05 2.26 -18.08
C PHE A 263 28.13 3.47 -17.84
N PHE A 264 28.30 4.16 -16.71
CA PHE A 264 27.43 5.29 -16.36
C PHE A 264 27.63 6.49 -17.28
N SER A 265 28.83 6.71 -17.81
CA SER A 265 29.09 7.72 -18.84
C SER A 265 28.43 7.39 -20.18
N SER A 266 28.31 6.11 -20.56
CA SER A 266 27.50 5.70 -21.72
C SER A 266 26.01 5.84 -21.44
N LEU A 267 25.54 5.42 -20.26
CA LEU A 267 24.13 5.53 -19.87
C LEU A 267 23.64 6.99 -19.82
N ASP A 268 24.45 7.92 -19.28
CA ASP A 268 24.15 9.35 -19.23
C ASP A 268 23.98 9.95 -20.64
N ARG A 269 24.85 9.55 -21.59
CA ARG A 269 24.76 9.98 -22.98
C ARG A 269 23.51 9.44 -23.67
N ASP A 270 23.27 8.14 -23.58
CA ASP A 270 22.08 7.50 -24.15
C ASP A 270 20.79 8.10 -23.55
N TYR A 271 20.75 8.32 -22.23
CA TYR A 271 19.62 8.97 -21.55
C TYR A 271 19.42 10.41 -22.01
N THR A 272 20.50 11.19 -22.13
CA THR A 272 20.43 12.58 -22.59
C THR A 272 19.96 12.68 -24.03
N GLU A 273 20.41 11.79 -24.91
CA GLU A 273 19.97 11.72 -26.30
C GLU A 273 18.51 11.28 -26.41
N TRP A 274 18.14 10.20 -25.70
CA TRP A 274 16.76 9.73 -25.65
C TRP A 274 15.81 10.79 -25.09
N LYS A 275 16.21 11.53 -24.05
CA LYS A 275 15.40 12.61 -23.49
C LYS A 275 15.15 13.75 -24.49
N LYS A 276 16.07 14.03 -25.42
CA LYS A 276 15.85 15.01 -26.49
C LYS A 276 14.81 14.55 -27.51
N SER A 277 14.59 13.23 -27.64
CA SER A 277 13.53 12.69 -28.50
C SER A 277 12.13 12.85 -27.90
N ILE A 278 12.03 13.12 -26.59
CA ILE A 278 10.77 13.43 -25.93
C ILE A 278 10.39 14.88 -26.26
N PRO A 279 9.15 15.15 -26.69
CA PRO A 279 8.68 16.50 -26.96
C PRO A 279 8.94 17.45 -25.77
N SER A 280 9.52 18.62 -26.06
CA SER A 280 9.78 19.65 -25.07
C SER A 280 8.52 20.01 -24.31
N SER A 281 8.65 20.07 -22.99
CA SER A 281 7.57 20.10 -22.03
C SER A 281 7.96 21.07 -20.93
N THR A 282 6.99 21.72 -20.27
CA THR A 282 7.32 22.61 -19.16
C THR A 282 7.82 21.78 -17.98
N PRO A 283 8.73 22.29 -17.13
CA PRO A 283 9.20 21.55 -15.95
C PRO A 283 8.05 21.09 -15.03
N LEU A 284 6.99 21.90 -14.94
CA LEU A 284 5.76 21.55 -14.20
C LEU A 284 5.03 20.35 -14.81
N LEU A 285 4.89 20.31 -16.13
CA LEU A 285 4.27 19.18 -16.84
C LEU A 285 5.16 17.93 -16.85
N ASP A 286 6.48 18.08 -16.75
CA ASP A 286 7.39 16.93 -16.58
C ASP A 286 7.25 16.33 -15.18
N MET A 287 7.19 17.15 -14.13
CA MET A 287 6.88 16.67 -12.77
C MET A 287 5.48 16.04 -12.72
N ALA A 288 4.50 16.73 -13.32
CA ALA A 288 3.34 16.22 -14.03
C ALA A 288 3.30 14.71 -14.31
N LYS A 289 3.99 14.40 -15.39
CA LYS A 289 4.11 13.08 -15.99
C LYS A 289 4.79 12.09 -15.05
N ILE A 290 5.88 12.48 -14.39
CA ILE A 290 6.61 11.60 -13.48
C ILE A 290 5.71 11.12 -12.34
N GLU A 291 4.93 12.01 -11.73
CA GLU A 291 4.01 11.63 -10.66
C GLU A 291 2.93 10.67 -11.16
N ILE A 292 2.28 10.99 -12.29
CA ILE A 292 1.26 10.11 -12.89
C ILE A 292 1.83 8.73 -13.21
N LEU A 293 2.98 8.66 -13.87
CA LEU A 293 3.62 7.40 -14.24
C LEU A 293 4.03 6.59 -13.00
N SER A 294 4.35 7.27 -11.89
CA SER A 294 4.73 6.62 -10.64
C SER A 294 3.53 6.08 -9.84
N LYS A 295 2.37 6.75 -9.88
CA LYS A 295 1.19 6.43 -9.04
C LYS A 295 0.04 5.77 -9.79
N PHE A 296 0.01 5.90 -11.11
CA PHE A 296 -1.05 5.42 -11.98
C PHE A 296 -0.49 4.47 -13.02
N ARG A 297 -1.37 3.64 -13.57
CA ARG A 297 -1.11 2.75 -14.69
C ARG A 297 -1.90 3.27 -15.88
N GLU A 298 -1.22 3.52 -16.99
CA GLU A 298 -1.89 3.84 -18.25
C GLU A 298 -2.66 2.62 -18.74
N LEU A 299 -3.92 2.82 -19.13
CA LEU A 299 -4.73 1.79 -19.77
C LEU A 299 -4.65 1.99 -21.29
N LYS A 300 -4.17 0.96 -22.01
CA LYS A 300 -4.02 0.99 -23.47
C LYS A 300 -4.95 -0.03 -24.14
N PRO A 301 -5.51 0.25 -25.32
CA PRO A 301 -6.38 -0.69 -26.04
C PRO A 301 -5.68 -2.02 -26.35
N GLU A 302 -4.42 -1.94 -26.78
CA GLU A 302 -3.53 -3.08 -27.00
C GLU A 302 -2.50 -3.08 -25.87
N GLN A 303 -2.65 -4.01 -24.94
CA GLN A 303 -1.71 -4.18 -23.85
C GLN A 303 -1.19 -5.62 -23.88
N THR A 304 0.13 -5.77 -23.99
CA THR A 304 0.76 -7.09 -23.88
C THR A 304 0.45 -7.64 -22.50
N LEU A 305 -0.15 -8.83 -22.46
CA LEU A 305 -0.39 -9.57 -21.23
C LEU A 305 0.97 -9.94 -20.62
N LEU A 306 1.40 -9.18 -19.62
CA LEU A 306 2.57 -9.55 -18.82
C LEU A 306 2.29 -10.75 -17.93
N ARG A 307 1.00 -11.02 -17.64
CA ARG A 307 0.57 -12.01 -16.66
C ARG A 307 -0.71 -12.67 -17.06
N ARG A 308 -0.91 -13.88 -16.53
CA ARG A 308 -2.13 -14.65 -16.70
C ARG A 308 -3.34 -13.92 -16.11
N THR A 309 -4.44 -13.98 -16.87
CA THR A 309 -5.77 -13.57 -16.42
C THR A 309 -6.59 -14.81 -16.13
N LEU A 310 -7.27 -14.82 -14.98
CA LEU A 310 -8.23 -15.87 -14.67
C LEU A 310 -9.43 -15.76 -15.61
N ASP A 311 -10.14 -16.87 -15.81
CA ASP A 311 -11.37 -16.87 -16.61
C ASP A 311 -12.42 -15.94 -15.99
N PHE A 312 -12.74 -14.88 -16.72
CA PHE A 312 -13.74 -13.87 -16.33
C PHE A 312 -15.10 -14.48 -15.97
N TYR A 313 -15.56 -15.48 -16.73
CA TYR A 313 -16.88 -16.08 -16.55
C TYR A 313 -16.95 -17.03 -15.36
N SER A 314 -15.79 -17.46 -14.87
CA SER A 314 -15.61 -18.21 -13.62
C SER A 314 -15.57 -17.26 -12.42
N SER A 315 -16.29 -16.14 -12.42
CA SER A 315 -16.38 -15.20 -11.28
C SER A 315 -15.03 -14.72 -10.73
N ALA A 316 -14.05 -14.51 -11.61
CA ALA A 316 -12.80 -13.86 -11.28
C ALA A 316 -12.96 -12.33 -11.20
N GLU A 317 -12.07 -11.67 -10.46
CA GLU A 317 -11.98 -10.21 -10.47
C GLU A 317 -11.80 -9.65 -11.87
N THR A 318 -12.46 -8.52 -12.14
CA THR A 318 -12.38 -7.90 -13.46
C THR A 318 -11.03 -7.23 -13.64
N LYS A 319 -10.34 -7.58 -14.71
CA LYS A 319 -9.11 -6.93 -15.16
C LYS A 319 -9.36 -6.17 -16.46
N TRP A 320 -8.42 -5.32 -16.82
CA TRP A 320 -8.50 -4.48 -18.02
C TRP A 320 -8.69 -5.31 -19.29
N GLU A 321 -8.04 -6.46 -19.35
CA GLU A 321 -8.00 -7.32 -20.52
C GLU A 321 -9.35 -8.00 -20.78
N HIS A 322 -10.16 -8.21 -19.74
CA HIS A 322 -11.53 -8.69 -19.91
C HIS A 322 -12.38 -7.67 -20.67
N ILE A 323 -12.10 -6.37 -20.48
CA ILE A 323 -12.83 -5.27 -21.14
C ILE A 323 -12.38 -5.11 -22.59
N THR A 324 -11.06 -5.16 -22.84
CA THR A 324 -10.51 -5.05 -24.21
C THR A 324 -10.86 -6.27 -25.07
N GLN A 325 -10.97 -7.47 -24.48
CA GLN A 325 -11.46 -8.69 -25.13
C GLN A 325 -12.99 -8.75 -25.25
N ASN A 326 -13.71 -7.70 -24.81
CA ASN A 326 -15.17 -7.60 -24.88
C ASN A 326 -15.87 -8.81 -24.20
N LEU A 327 -15.39 -9.20 -23.01
CA LEU A 327 -15.99 -10.26 -22.20
C LEU A 327 -17.10 -9.74 -21.28
N ASP A 328 -17.06 -8.47 -20.87
CA ASP A 328 -18.15 -7.86 -20.10
C ASP A 328 -19.36 -7.52 -20.98
N PHE A 329 -20.47 -7.22 -20.30
CA PHE A 329 -21.64 -6.57 -20.90
C PHE A 329 -21.74 -5.14 -20.34
N PRO A 330 -21.70 -4.10 -21.20
CA PRO A 330 -21.78 -2.71 -20.74
C PRO A 330 -23.22 -2.38 -20.30
N PHE A 331 -23.41 -2.11 -19.02
CA PHE A 331 -24.74 -1.72 -18.51
C PHE A 331 -25.18 -0.36 -19.06
N PHE A 332 -26.47 -0.16 -19.19
CA PHE A 332 -27.07 1.05 -19.74
C PHE A 332 -26.56 2.33 -19.05
N GLN A 333 -26.55 2.35 -17.72
CA GLN A 333 -26.04 3.50 -16.94
C GLN A 333 -24.52 3.69 -17.10
N THR A 334 -23.78 2.61 -17.36
CA THR A 334 -22.33 2.66 -17.63
C THR A 334 -22.06 3.36 -18.96
N VAL A 335 -22.81 3.02 -20.02
CA VAL A 335 -22.70 3.66 -21.34
C VAL A 335 -23.05 5.14 -21.25
N LYS A 336 -24.20 5.47 -20.64
CA LYS A 336 -24.61 6.87 -20.41
C LYS A 336 -23.60 7.70 -19.64
N SER A 337 -22.95 7.09 -18.66
CA SER A 337 -21.90 7.75 -17.87
C SER A 337 -20.67 8.08 -18.70
N ALA A 338 -20.27 7.18 -19.60
CA ALA A 338 -19.16 7.43 -20.52
C ALA A 338 -19.49 8.55 -21.49
N GLU A 339 -20.70 8.56 -22.06
CA GLU A 339 -21.20 9.65 -22.91
C GLU A 339 -21.20 10.98 -22.16
N TRP A 340 -21.73 11.00 -20.94
CA TRP A 340 -21.77 12.20 -20.10
C TRP A 340 -20.36 12.74 -19.78
N LEU A 341 -19.40 11.86 -19.46
CA LEU A 341 -18.00 12.26 -19.26
C LEU A 341 -17.34 12.74 -20.56
N ALA A 342 -17.70 12.15 -21.71
CA ALA A 342 -17.15 12.54 -23.01
C ALA A 342 -17.64 13.92 -23.48
N THR A 343 -18.87 14.31 -23.13
CA THR A 343 -19.41 15.64 -23.51
C THR A 343 -18.57 16.79 -22.95
N GLU A 344 -18.32 17.80 -23.79
CA GLU A 344 -17.76 19.07 -23.36
C GLU A 344 -18.92 19.96 -22.88
N THR A 345 -18.99 20.24 -21.58
CA THR A 345 -20.02 21.08 -20.95
C THR A 345 -19.38 22.29 -20.28
N GLU A 346 -20.17 23.26 -19.80
CA GLU A 346 -19.67 24.37 -18.97
C GLU A 346 -18.92 23.87 -17.72
N SER A 347 -19.40 22.77 -17.10
CA SER A 347 -18.66 22.13 -16.00
C SER A 347 -17.37 21.49 -16.52
N LYS A 348 -16.24 22.08 -16.11
CA LYS A 348 -14.89 21.57 -16.41
C LYS A 348 -14.52 20.33 -15.61
N ILE A 349 -15.20 20.10 -14.49
CA ILE A 349 -14.94 18.97 -13.59
C ILE A 349 -16.15 18.06 -13.60
N LYS A 350 -15.91 16.77 -13.86
CA LYS A 350 -16.95 15.74 -13.89
C LYS A 350 -16.46 14.50 -13.17
N VAL A 351 -17.32 13.95 -12.33
CA VAL A 351 -17.05 12.72 -11.59
C VAL A 351 -18.19 11.74 -11.85
N THR A 352 -17.86 10.52 -12.24
CA THR A 352 -18.82 9.40 -12.19
C THR A 352 -18.47 8.54 -10.98
N LEU A 353 -19.45 8.33 -10.09
CA LEU A 353 -19.32 7.48 -8.92
C LEU A 353 -20.16 6.21 -9.10
N VAL A 354 -19.47 5.07 -9.28
CA VAL A 354 -20.07 3.74 -9.40
C VAL A 354 -20.14 3.06 -8.03
N HIS A 355 -21.30 2.53 -7.65
CA HIS A 355 -21.42 1.79 -6.40
C HIS A 355 -22.36 0.58 -6.49
N GLY A 356 -22.24 -0.30 -5.51
CA GLY A 356 -22.97 -1.57 -5.43
C GLY A 356 -22.33 -2.51 -4.40
N GLY A 357 -22.97 -3.63 -4.12
CA GLY A 357 -22.48 -4.67 -3.23
C GLY A 357 -21.30 -5.47 -3.77
N THR A 358 -20.91 -6.52 -3.03
CA THR A 358 -19.81 -7.40 -3.41
C THR A 358 -20.16 -8.13 -4.71
N VAL A 359 -19.26 -8.10 -5.70
CA VAL A 359 -19.44 -8.76 -7.01
C VAL A 359 -20.62 -8.19 -7.83
N SER A 360 -20.95 -6.91 -7.64
CA SER A 360 -21.99 -6.22 -8.45
C SER A 360 -21.53 -5.75 -9.84
N GLY A 361 -20.26 -5.97 -10.19
CA GLY A 361 -19.68 -5.51 -11.47
C GLY A 361 -19.07 -4.09 -11.43
N LYS A 362 -18.82 -3.51 -10.25
CA LYS A 362 -18.22 -2.15 -10.11
C LYS A 362 -16.94 -1.95 -10.94
N SER A 363 -15.96 -2.84 -10.77
CA SER A 363 -14.70 -2.78 -11.50
C SER A 363 -14.92 -2.91 -13.01
N ALA A 364 -15.85 -3.77 -13.44
CA ALA A 364 -16.20 -3.92 -14.86
C ALA A 364 -16.81 -2.64 -15.43
N ALA A 365 -17.78 -2.04 -14.73
CA ALA A 365 -18.39 -0.78 -15.14
C ALA A 365 -17.35 0.36 -15.20
N THR A 366 -16.52 0.52 -14.16
CA THR A 366 -15.46 1.52 -14.11
C THR A 366 -14.48 1.41 -15.28
N LEU A 367 -13.97 0.19 -15.54
CA LEU A 367 -13.04 -0.05 -16.63
C LEU A 367 -13.73 0.07 -18.00
N ARG A 368 -15.00 -0.33 -18.14
CA ARG A 368 -15.76 -0.14 -19.39
C ARG A 368 -15.97 1.33 -19.71
N ILE A 369 -16.29 2.18 -18.73
CA ILE A 369 -16.37 3.65 -18.93
C ILE A 369 -15.02 4.18 -19.44
N ALA A 370 -13.92 3.72 -18.83
CA ALA A 370 -12.57 4.11 -19.27
C ALA A 370 -12.28 3.69 -20.71
N ALA A 371 -12.68 2.47 -21.10
CA ALA A 371 -12.53 1.98 -22.48
C ALA A 371 -13.30 2.82 -23.50
N GLU A 372 -14.52 3.24 -23.18
CA GLU A 372 -15.29 4.14 -24.05
C GLU A 372 -14.68 5.54 -24.13
N LEU A 373 -14.09 6.06 -23.03
CA LEU A 373 -13.40 7.35 -23.06
C LEU A 373 -12.09 7.32 -23.85
N LEU A 374 -11.35 6.20 -23.80
CA LEU A 374 -10.17 5.96 -24.63
C LEU A 374 -10.51 6.02 -26.12
N LYS A 375 -11.60 5.37 -26.55
CA LYS A 375 -12.10 5.47 -27.93
C LYS A 375 -12.43 6.92 -28.33
N ASN A 376 -12.83 7.75 -27.36
CA ASN A 376 -13.09 9.17 -27.54
C ASN A 376 -11.83 10.07 -27.39
N GLY A 377 -10.63 9.47 -27.44
CA GLY A 377 -9.34 10.16 -27.44
C GLY A 377 -8.90 10.70 -26.08
N HIS A 378 -9.40 10.16 -24.96
CA HIS A 378 -8.88 10.46 -23.63
C HIS A 378 -7.76 9.49 -23.25
N GLU A 379 -6.72 9.96 -22.58
CA GLU A 379 -5.77 9.10 -21.87
C GLU A 379 -6.42 8.60 -20.56
N ALA A 380 -6.39 7.29 -20.31
CA ALA A 380 -7.00 6.69 -19.13
C ALA A 380 -5.94 6.21 -18.12
N TRP A 381 -6.01 6.72 -16.90
CA TRP A 381 -5.01 6.49 -15.85
C TRP A 381 -5.65 5.81 -14.64
N LEU A 382 -5.34 4.53 -14.42
CA LEU A 382 -5.81 3.74 -13.28
C LEU A 382 -4.90 3.93 -12.07
N PHE A 383 -5.46 4.41 -10.96
CA PHE A 383 -4.70 4.58 -9.72
C PHE A 383 -4.24 3.24 -9.16
N ARG A 384 -2.94 3.13 -8.82
CA ARG A 384 -2.34 1.89 -8.31
C ARG A 384 -2.70 1.58 -6.86
N ALA A 385 -3.19 2.57 -6.10
CA ALA A 385 -3.52 2.46 -4.68
C ALA A 385 -2.36 1.90 -3.82
N GLU A 386 -1.13 2.26 -4.15
CA GLU A 386 0.07 1.92 -3.36
C GLU A 386 0.31 2.95 -2.23
N GLU A 387 0.06 4.22 -2.53
CA GLU A 387 0.15 5.37 -1.62
C GLU A 387 -0.59 6.57 -2.24
N ARG A 388 -0.84 7.63 -1.46
CA ARG A 388 -1.40 8.90 -1.94
C ARG A 388 -0.55 9.50 -3.07
N PHE A 389 -1.16 10.40 -3.82
CA PHE A 389 -0.56 11.16 -4.91
C PHE A 389 -0.56 12.67 -4.59
N ASP A 390 0.31 13.44 -5.24
CA ASP A 390 0.26 14.91 -5.16
C ASP A 390 -0.89 15.48 -6.01
N GLU A 391 -1.93 15.96 -5.33
CA GLU A 391 -3.13 16.51 -5.97
C GLU A 391 -2.83 17.68 -6.92
N ASN A 392 -1.80 18.50 -6.64
CA ASN A 392 -1.44 19.65 -7.48
C ASN A 392 -0.84 19.17 -8.81
N THR A 393 -0.02 18.12 -8.74
CA THR A 393 0.63 17.54 -9.91
C THR A 393 -0.41 16.88 -10.82
N ILE A 394 -1.36 16.12 -10.28
CA ILE A 394 -2.45 15.55 -11.08
C ILE A 394 -3.34 16.65 -11.70
N ALA A 395 -3.68 17.69 -10.94
CA ALA A 395 -4.46 18.82 -11.46
C ALA A 395 -3.73 19.55 -12.60
N GLU A 396 -2.41 19.72 -12.50
CA GLU A 396 -1.57 20.30 -13.55
C GLU A 396 -1.56 19.43 -14.81
N TYR A 397 -1.41 18.11 -14.67
CA TYR A 397 -1.42 17.20 -15.82
C TYR A 397 -2.72 17.31 -16.62
N SER A 398 -3.87 17.31 -15.92
CA SER A 398 -5.19 17.37 -16.56
C SER A 398 -5.49 18.70 -17.26
N LYS A 399 -4.70 19.77 -17.04
CA LYS A 399 -4.78 21.00 -17.83
C LYS A 399 -4.26 20.82 -19.26
N HIS A 400 -3.19 20.06 -19.41
CA HIS A 400 -2.46 19.93 -20.67
C HIS A 400 -2.89 18.71 -21.48
N LYS A 401 -3.46 17.70 -20.81
CA LYS A 401 -3.81 16.42 -21.41
C LYS A 401 -5.28 16.10 -21.22
N LYS A 402 -5.93 15.69 -22.31
CA LYS A 402 -7.29 15.13 -22.28
C LYS A 402 -7.23 13.77 -21.59
N SER A 403 -7.41 13.76 -20.28
CA SER A 403 -7.19 12.59 -19.43
C SER A 403 -8.41 12.28 -18.57
N VAL A 404 -8.54 11.02 -18.17
CA VAL A 404 -9.49 10.55 -17.16
C VAL A 404 -8.72 9.78 -16.08
N ILE A 405 -8.98 10.13 -14.83
CA ILE A 405 -8.36 9.51 -13.66
C ILE A 405 -9.33 8.50 -13.04
N ILE A 406 -8.88 7.29 -12.81
CA ILE A 406 -9.72 6.16 -12.41
C ILE A 406 -9.32 5.66 -11.03
N PHE A 407 -10.30 5.57 -10.13
CA PHE A 407 -10.15 5.02 -8.78
C PHE A 407 -11.11 3.84 -8.60
N ASP A 408 -10.58 2.61 -8.70
CA ASP A 408 -11.35 1.41 -8.40
C ASP A 408 -11.20 1.07 -6.90
N ASP A 409 -12.31 1.16 -6.16
CA ASP A 409 -12.40 1.25 -4.70
C ASP A 409 -11.70 2.49 -4.11
N CYS A 410 -12.34 3.65 -4.29
CA CYS A 410 -11.79 4.94 -3.94
C CYS A 410 -11.90 5.31 -2.45
N ALA A 411 -12.61 4.54 -1.63
CA ALA A 411 -13.06 5.03 -0.34
C ALA A 411 -11.94 5.23 0.70
N ASP A 412 -10.77 4.61 0.51
CA ASP A 412 -9.57 4.93 1.30
C ASP A 412 -8.83 6.18 0.83
N PHE A 413 -9.16 6.71 -0.34
CA PHE A 413 -8.52 7.86 -0.96
C PHE A 413 -9.51 8.97 -1.31
N SER A 414 -10.76 8.88 -0.86
CA SER A 414 -11.83 9.85 -1.16
C SER A 414 -11.46 11.27 -0.73
N SER A 415 -10.80 11.42 0.42
CA SER A 415 -10.27 12.72 0.87
C SER A 415 -9.24 13.32 -0.09
N SER A 416 -8.43 12.49 -0.76
CA SER A 416 -7.46 12.95 -1.77
C SER A 416 -8.15 13.27 -3.09
N ILE A 417 -9.25 12.60 -3.42
CA ILE A 417 -10.11 12.97 -4.54
C ILE A 417 -10.74 14.35 -4.27
N LYS A 418 -11.24 14.60 -3.06
CA LYS A 418 -11.71 15.93 -2.63
C LYS A 418 -10.62 16.99 -2.82
N GLY A 419 -9.42 16.75 -2.31
CA GLY A 419 -8.27 17.65 -2.49
C GLY A 419 -7.98 17.95 -3.96
N LEU A 420 -7.96 16.93 -4.82
CA LEU A 420 -7.76 17.07 -6.26
C LEU A 420 -8.86 17.90 -6.94
N ILE A 421 -10.11 17.70 -6.55
CA ILE A 421 -11.25 18.47 -7.03
C ILE A 421 -11.11 19.94 -6.63
N THR A 422 -10.93 20.23 -5.34
CA THR A 422 -10.80 21.60 -4.83
C THR A 422 -9.64 22.34 -5.52
N LYS A 423 -8.51 21.67 -5.74
CA LYS A 423 -7.38 22.22 -6.50
C LYS A 423 -7.71 22.48 -7.96
N SER A 424 -8.36 21.54 -8.62
CA SER A 424 -8.77 21.68 -10.02
C SER A 424 -9.78 22.81 -10.22
N ILE A 425 -10.68 23.05 -9.24
CA ILE A 425 -11.60 24.21 -9.23
C ILE A 425 -10.79 25.51 -9.18
N ALA A 426 -9.89 25.62 -8.20
CA ALA A 426 -9.08 26.82 -8.00
C ALA A 426 -8.23 27.16 -9.25
N GLU A 427 -7.71 26.14 -9.91
CA GLU A 427 -6.83 26.28 -11.08
C GLU A 427 -7.58 26.28 -12.43
N LYS A 428 -8.91 26.15 -12.41
CA LYS A 428 -9.78 26.09 -13.59
C LYS A 428 -9.40 24.98 -14.60
N SER A 429 -8.86 23.87 -14.08
CA SER A 429 -8.46 22.67 -14.83
C SER A 429 -9.68 21.91 -15.35
N LYS A 430 -9.51 21.17 -16.45
CA LYS A 430 -10.48 20.14 -16.85
C LYS A 430 -10.13 18.86 -16.13
N LEU A 431 -11.06 18.27 -15.38
CA LEU A 431 -10.83 17.04 -14.62
C LEU A 431 -11.99 16.07 -14.84
N LYS A 432 -11.67 14.86 -15.27
CA LYS A 432 -12.64 13.77 -15.42
C LYS A 432 -12.21 12.64 -14.50
N ILE A 433 -13.09 12.22 -13.61
CA ILE A 433 -12.85 11.13 -12.67
C ILE A 433 -13.89 10.02 -12.84
N ILE A 434 -13.43 8.77 -12.81
CA ILE A 434 -14.28 7.60 -12.60
C ILE A 434 -13.87 7.01 -11.25
N ALA A 435 -14.80 6.92 -10.32
CA ALA A 435 -14.56 6.36 -8.99
C ALA A 435 -15.54 5.22 -8.72
N SER A 436 -15.11 4.17 -8.03
CA SER A 436 -16.01 3.15 -7.50
C SER A 436 -15.92 3.04 -5.97
N CYS A 437 -16.99 2.62 -5.31
CA CYS A 437 -16.96 2.27 -3.88
C CYS A 437 -18.04 1.25 -3.52
N ASP A 438 -17.89 0.57 -2.40
CA ASP A 438 -18.97 -0.25 -1.85
C ASP A 438 -20.12 0.62 -1.31
N THR A 439 -21.36 0.16 -1.44
CA THR A 439 -22.56 0.89 -1.00
C THR A 439 -22.50 1.30 0.48
N HIS A 440 -21.90 0.49 1.36
CA HIS A 440 -21.77 0.84 2.77
C HIS A 440 -20.80 2.01 3.04
N ARG A 441 -19.86 2.29 2.12
CA ARG A 441 -18.92 3.42 2.17
C ARG A 441 -19.41 4.64 1.38
N LEU A 442 -20.51 4.50 0.64
CA LEU A 442 -21.03 5.52 -0.29
C LEU A 442 -21.25 6.87 0.37
N ARG A 443 -21.82 6.87 1.59
CA ARG A 443 -22.13 8.11 2.31
C ARG A 443 -20.88 8.97 2.56
N ALA A 444 -19.80 8.35 3.04
CA ALA A 444 -18.54 9.04 3.28
C ALA A 444 -17.92 9.57 1.98
N VAL A 445 -17.95 8.77 0.91
CA VAL A 445 -17.43 9.19 -0.40
C VAL A 445 -18.26 10.34 -0.99
N LYS A 446 -19.59 10.31 -0.87
CA LYS A 446 -20.46 11.42 -1.33
C LYS A 446 -20.14 12.73 -0.61
N ALA A 447 -19.89 12.68 0.70
CA ALA A 447 -19.50 13.86 1.47
C ALA A 447 -18.19 14.48 0.95
N ASP A 448 -17.25 13.66 0.46
CA ASP A 448 -16.00 14.12 -0.14
C ASP A 448 -16.18 14.70 -1.58
N LEU A 449 -17.32 14.44 -2.22
CA LEU A 449 -17.63 14.90 -3.59
C LEU A 449 -18.65 16.06 -3.63
N SER A 450 -19.04 16.62 -2.49
CA SER A 450 -20.15 17.59 -2.39
C SER A 450 -19.92 18.90 -3.17
N GLU A 451 -18.67 19.25 -3.48
CA GLU A 451 -18.30 20.48 -4.20
C GLU A 451 -18.47 20.38 -5.73
N VAL A 452 -18.81 19.19 -6.26
CA VAL A 452 -18.92 18.96 -7.71
C VAL A 452 -20.22 18.29 -8.10
N ASN A 453 -20.64 18.56 -9.33
CA ASN A 453 -21.66 17.76 -9.97
C ASN A 453 -21.08 16.39 -10.33
N PHE A 454 -21.61 15.33 -9.72
CA PHE A 454 -21.23 13.96 -10.01
C PHE A 454 -22.42 13.14 -10.50
N ASN A 455 -22.16 12.23 -11.43
CA ASN A 455 -23.13 11.25 -11.89
C ASN A 455 -23.00 9.97 -11.05
N GLU A 456 -24.09 9.55 -10.41
CA GLU A 456 -24.13 8.35 -9.58
C GLU A 456 -24.64 7.16 -10.39
N VAL A 457 -23.89 6.07 -10.38
CA VAL A 457 -24.24 4.81 -11.04
C VAL A 457 -24.40 3.73 -9.98
N ASN A 458 -25.66 3.45 -9.65
CA ASN A 458 -26.00 2.33 -8.79
C ASN A 458 -26.13 1.04 -9.62
N LEU A 459 -25.35 0.02 -9.29
CA LEU A 459 -25.38 -1.28 -9.95
C LEU A 459 -26.30 -2.31 -9.24
N GLU A 460 -26.87 -1.97 -8.08
CA GLU A 460 -27.75 -2.88 -7.34
C GLU A 460 -29.05 -2.21 -6.84
N PRO A 461 -30.23 -2.79 -7.11
CA PRO A 461 -30.47 -4.03 -7.87
C PRO A 461 -30.28 -3.86 -9.38
N ILE A 462 -29.90 -4.94 -10.08
CA ILE A 462 -29.70 -4.93 -11.54
C ILE A 462 -31.05 -4.76 -12.27
N SER A 463 -31.07 -3.91 -13.31
CA SER A 463 -32.25 -3.69 -14.15
C SER A 463 -32.56 -4.92 -15.02
N ARG A 464 -33.82 -5.08 -15.45
CA ARG A 464 -34.19 -6.20 -16.34
C ARG A 464 -33.40 -6.16 -17.65
N GLU A 465 -33.22 -4.97 -18.22
CA GLU A 465 -32.50 -4.77 -19.48
C GLU A 465 -31.03 -5.19 -19.33
N ASP A 466 -30.35 -4.73 -18.29
CA ASP A 466 -28.96 -5.09 -18.02
C ASP A 466 -28.79 -6.58 -17.72
N PHE A 467 -29.73 -7.17 -16.97
CA PHE A 467 -29.73 -8.60 -16.71
C PHE A 467 -29.87 -9.43 -17.99
N LEU A 468 -30.80 -9.07 -18.87
CA LEU A 468 -31.01 -9.79 -20.13
C LEU A 468 -29.80 -9.64 -21.05
N GLY A 469 -29.20 -8.46 -21.12
CA GLY A 469 -27.95 -8.24 -21.84
C GLY A 469 -26.80 -9.11 -21.31
N LEU A 470 -26.64 -9.18 -19.98
CA LEU A 470 -25.66 -10.06 -19.35
C LEU A 470 -25.95 -11.55 -19.63
N PHE A 471 -27.21 -11.96 -19.54
CA PHE A 471 -27.65 -13.33 -19.82
C PHE A 471 -27.31 -13.73 -21.26
N ASN A 472 -27.65 -12.87 -22.23
CA ASN A 472 -27.38 -13.10 -23.63
C ASN A 472 -25.88 -13.11 -23.93
N LYS A 473 -25.11 -12.19 -23.35
CA LYS A 473 -23.65 -12.17 -23.46
C LYS A 473 -23.03 -13.48 -22.97
N ARG A 474 -23.50 -14.01 -21.83
CA ARG A 474 -23.05 -15.32 -21.33
C ARG A 474 -23.51 -16.47 -22.21
N SER A 475 -24.71 -16.41 -22.77
CA SER A 475 -25.25 -17.39 -23.72
C SER A 475 -24.37 -17.51 -24.96
N GLU A 476 -24.04 -16.37 -25.57
CA GLU A 476 -23.15 -16.27 -26.74
C GLU A 476 -21.77 -16.90 -26.49
N LYS A 477 -21.27 -16.79 -25.25
CA LYS A 477 -19.98 -17.38 -24.85
C LYS A 477 -20.09 -18.82 -24.36
N GLY A 478 -21.28 -19.41 -24.36
CA GLY A 478 -21.51 -20.78 -23.86
C GLY A 478 -21.38 -20.90 -22.33
N ARG A 479 -21.52 -19.80 -21.59
CA ARG A 479 -21.27 -19.69 -20.13
C ARG A 479 -22.54 -19.52 -19.30
N LEU A 480 -23.63 -20.15 -19.73
CA LEU A 480 -24.89 -20.24 -18.96
C LEU A 480 -24.99 -21.50 -18.09
N GLY A 481 -24.09 -22.47 -18.28
CA GLY A 481 -24.06 -23.72 -17.53
C GLY A 481 -25.43 -24.39 -17.46
N ARG A 482 -25.95 -24.54 -16.25
CA ARG A 482 -27.25 -25.19 -16.00
C ARG A 482 -28.47 -24.45 -16.55
N LEU A 483 -28.35 -23.14 -16.81
CA LEU A 483 -29.43 -22.34 -17.38
C LEU A 483 -29.40 -22.30 -18.92
N SER A 484 -28.54 -23.09 -19.56
CA SER A 484 -28.43 -23.16 -21.03
C SER A 484 -29.75 -23.48 -21.77
N LYS A 485 -30.70 -24.14 -21.10
CA LYS A 485 -32.04 -24.46 -21.63
C LYS A 485 -33.16 -23.54 -21.14
N THR A 486 -32.84 -22.53 -20.33
CA THR A 486 -33.82 -21.64 -19.71
C THR A 486 -34.11 -20.45 -20.63
N SER A 487 -35.37 -20.05 -20.78
CA SER A 487 -35.71 -18.85 -21.53
C SER A 487 -35.33 -17.57 -20.77
N GLU A 488 -35.09 -16.47 -21.50
CA GLU A 488 -34.79 -15.15 -20.90
C GLU A 488 -35.81 -14.71 -19.83
N SER A 489 -37.09 -14.90 -20.11
CA SER A 489 -38.19 -14.52 -19.22
C SER A 489 -38.19 -15.34 -17.92
N GLU A 490 -37.94 -16.65 -18.03
CA GLU A 490 -37.83 -17.54 -16.87
C GLU A 490 -36.57 -17.24 -16.06
N ALA A 491 -35.43 -17.00 -16.73
CA ALA A 491 -34.17 -16.65 -16.08
C ALA A 491 -34.31 -15.35 -15.27
N TRP A 492 -34.96 -14.31 -15.82
CA TRP A 492 -35.24 -13.08 -15.09
C TRP A 492 -36.17 -13.30 -13.88
N LYS A 493 -37.24 -14.10 -14.07
CA LYS A 493 -38.17 -14.41 -12.98
C LYS A 493 -37.47 -15.18 -11.85
N ASP A 494 -36.57 -16.09 -12.19
CA ASP A 494 -35.75 -16.83 -11.22
C ASP A 494 -34.77 -15.89 -10.51
N PHE A 495 -34.06 -15.04 -11.28
CA PHE A 495 -33.12 -14.05 -10.78
C PHE A 495 -33.75 -13.13 -9.72
N LYS A 496 -34.86 -12.50 -10.10
CA LYS A 496 -35.57 -11.55 -9.23
C LYS A 496 -36.14 -12.19 -7.98
N ARG A 497 -36.68 -13.41 -8.08
CA ARG A 497 -37.37 -14.07 -6.96
C ARG A 497 -36.41 -14.77 -5.99
N LYS A 498 -35.40 -15.47 -6.50
CA LYS A 498 -34.51 -16.29 -5.67
C LYS A 498 -33.29 -15.54 -5.16
N TYR A 499 -32.79 -14.57 -5.92
CA TYR A 499 -31.55 -13.86 -5.61
C TYR A 499 -31.79 -12.36 -5.37
N SER A 500 -33.06 -11.92 -5.34
CA SER A 500 -33.46 -10.54 -5.05
C SER A 500 -32.80 -9.46 -5.92
N GLY A 501 -32.28 -9.83 -7.10
CA GLY A 501 -31.55 -8.92 -7.97
C GLY A 501 -30.04 -8.80 -7.68
N HIS A 502 -29.48 -9.64 -6.81
CA HIS A 502 -28.05 -9.69 -6.51
C HIS A 502 -27.31 -10.68 -7.42
N LEU A 503 -26.17 -10.23 -7.95
CA LEU A 503 -25.45 -10.94 -8.99
C LEU A 503 -24.62 -12.12 -8.45
N LEU A 504 -24.08 -12.01 -7.24
CA LEU A 504 -23.14 -12.98 -6.68
C LEU A 504 -23.72 -14.39 -6.61
N GLU A 505 -24.84 -14.58 -5.89
CA GLU A 505 -25.41 -15.91 -5.72
C GLU A 505 -25.89 -16.49 -7.05
N TRP A 506 -26.40 -15.63 -7.95
CA TRP A 506 -26.82 -16.07 -9.28
C TRP A 506 -25.64 -16.56 -10.13
N LEU A 507 -24.51 -15.85 -10.14
CA LEU A 507 -23.31 -16.25 -10.89
C LEU A 507 -22.69 -17.54 -10.32
N GLU A 508 -22.57 -17.66 -8.99
CA GLU A 508 -22.06 -18.88 -8.35
C GLU A 508 -22.89 -20.12 -8.72
N ASN A 509 -24.19 -19.90 -8.87
CA ASN A 509 -25.18 -20.90 -9.18
C ASN A 509 -25.16 -21.34 -10.65
N LEU A 510 -24.66 -20.53 -11.60
CA LEU A 510 -24.55 -20.87 -13.03
C LEU A 510 -23.42 -21.86 -13.34
N GLU A 511 -22.25 -21.63 -12.76
CA GLU A 511 -20.97 -22.24 -13.19
C GLU A 511 -20.50 -23.36 -12.25
N ASN A 512 -21.39 -23.92 -11.43
CA ASN A 512 -21.03 -24.89 -10.38
C ASN A 512 -19.85 -24.41 -9.52
N ALA A 513 -19.84 -23.15 -9.08
CA ALA A 513 -18.78 -22.60 -8.20
C ALA A 513 -18.59 -23.41 -6.89
N HIS A 514 -19.55 -24.29 -6.58
CA HIS A 514 -19.49 -25.32 -5.55
C HIS A 514 -18.25 -26.23 -5.70
N SER A 515 -17.83 -26.60 -6.91
CA SER A 515 -16.67 -27.49 -7.12
C SER A 515 -15.37 -26.91 -6.55
N PHE A 516 -15.17 -25.59 -6.63
CA PHE A 516 -13.99 -24.93 -6.07
C PHE A 516 -14.07 -24.78 -4.55
N LYS A 517 -15.26 -24.45 -4.03
CA LYS A 517 -15.49 -24.39 -2.59
C LYS A 517 -15.28 -25.78 -1.96
N ASP A 518 -15.79 -26.82 -2.61
CA ASP A 518 -15.62 -28.22 -2.23
C ASP A 518 -14.16 -28.67 -2.40
N ALA A 519 -13.48 -28.28 -3.48
CA ALA A 519 -12.06 -28.57 -3.68
C ALA A 519 -11.20 -27.93 -2.57
N ILE A 520 -11.40 -26.65 -2.27
CA ILE A 520 -10.71 -25.97 -1.16
C ILE A 520 -11.06 -26.60 0.18
N ALA A 521 -12.33 -26.88 0.46
CA ALA A 521 -12.75 -27.53 1.69
C ALA A 521 -12.12 -28.93 1.81
N SER A 522 -11.98 -29.65 0.69
CA SER A 522 -11.28 -30.93 0.65
C SER A 522 -9.78 -30.78 0.91
N ILE A 523 -9.12 -29.75 0.35
CA ILE A 523 -7.71 -29.42 0.62
C ILE A 523 -7.48 -29.12 2.10
N PHE A 524 -8.40 -28.38 2.75
CA PHE A 524 -8.31 -28.10 4.18
C PHE A 524 -8.60 -29.32 5.07
N ARG A 525 -9.33 -30.31 4.55
CA ARG A 525 -9.62 -31.57 5.25
C ARG A 525 -8.56 -32.65 4.99
N ASP A 526 -7.75 -32.51 3.94
CA ASP A 526 -6.70 -33.44 3.56
C ASP A 526 -5.46 -33.32 4.48
N PRO A 527 -5.16 -34.32 5.33
CA PRO A 527 -3.99 -34.30 6.20
C PRO A 527 -2.66 -34.39 5.44
N ASP A 528 -2.69 -34.92 4.22
CA ASP A 528 -1.52 -35.26 3.40
C ASP A 528 -1.24 -34.22 2.29
N PHE A 529 -1.99 -33.12 2.23
CA PHE A 529 -1.76 -32.07 1.22
C PHE A 529 -0.32 -31.53 1.34
N LYS A 530 0.49 -31.83 0.31
CA LYS A 530 1.96 -31.85 0.30
C LYS A 530 2.71 -30.54 0.56
N SER A 531 2.06 -29.48 1.01
CA SER A 531 2.79 -28.26 1.37
C SER A 531 2.02 -27.41 2.39
N LYS A 532 2.35 -27.59 3.68
CA LYS A 532 1.96 -26.65 4.74
C LYS A 532 2.28 -25.19 4.36
N ASN A 533 3.28 -24.96 3.52
CA ASN A 533 3.69 -23.63 3.05
C ASN A 533 2.72 -23.05 2.01
N ILE A 534 2.29 -23.83 1.01
CA ILE A 534 1.28 -23.40 0.04
C ILE A 534 -0.04 -23.08 0.76
N MET A 535 -0.44 -23.91 1.73
CA MET A 535 -1.63 -23.62 2.53
C MET A 535 -1.47 -22.30 3.30
N LYS A 536 -0.34 -22.07 3.97
CA LYS A 536 -0.05 -20.79 4.63
C LYS A 536 -0.09 -19.62 3.65
N LEU A 537 0.45 -19.76 2.44
CA LEU A 537 0.39 -18.74 1.40
C LEU A 537 -1.06 -18.42 1.01
N ILE A 538 -1.89 -19.44 0.75
CA ILE A 538 -3.31 -19.24 0.40
C ILE A 538 -4.07 -18.55 1.54
N VAL A 539 -3.84 -18.97 2.79
CA VAL A 539 -4.48 -18.39 3.97
C VAL A 539 -4.00 -16.95 4.22
N ALA A 540 -2.71 -16.68 4.08
CA ALA A 540 -2.14 -15.33 4.16
C ALA A 540 -2.67 -14.43 3.04
N THR A 541 -2.84 -14.99 1.83
CA THR A 541 -3.45 -14.28 0.71
C THR A 541 -4.90 -13.93 1.02
N ALA A 542 -5.68 -14.87 1.56
CA ALA A 542 -7.05 -14.63 2.01
C ALA A 542 -7.13 -13.59 3.15
N CYS A 543 -6.17 -13.61 4.08
CA CYS A 543 -6.07 -12.69 5.20
C CYS A 543 -6.08 -11.22 4.75
N CYS A 544 -5.34 -10.89 3.69
CA CYS A 544 -5.27 -9.55 3.10
C CYS A 544 -6.38 -9.30 2.06
N HIS A 545 -6.56 -10.24 1.13
CA HIS A 545 -7.38 -10.03 -0.06
C HIS A 545 -8.88 -9.97 0.21
N ARG A 546 -9.36 -10.52 1.32
CA ARG A 546 -10.76 -10.33 1.75
C ARG A 546 -11.14 -8.85 1.96
N PHE A 547 -10.14 -7.97 2.14
CA PHE A 547 -10.31 -6.51 2.26
C PHE A 547 -9.95 -5.75 0.97
N GLY A 548 -9.69 -6.46 -0.14
CA GLY A 548 -9.32 -5.85 -1.43
C GLY A 548 -7.83 -5.58 -1.62
N TYR A 549 -6.97 -5.90 -0.64
CA TYR A 549 -5.52 -5.70 -0.71
C TYR A 549 -4.77 -6.98 -1.07
N SER A 550 -3.79 -6.91 -1.97
CA SER A 550 -2.92 -8.05 -2.28
C SER A 550 -2.04 -8.40 -1.08
N LEU A 551 -1.70 -9.67 -0.89
CA LEU A 551 -0.61 -10.05 0.01
C LEU A 551 0.71 -9.61 -0.63
N PRO A 552 1.47 -8.67 -0.02
CA PRO A 552 2.71 -8.17 -0.60
C PRO A 552 3.68 -9.31 -0.95
N TYR A 553 4.38 -9.17 -2.07
CA TYR A 553 5.32 -10.16 -2.59
C TYR A 553 6.28 -10.71 -1.55
N MET A 554 6.93 -9.82 -0.79
CA MET A 554 7.90 -10.23 0.23
C MET A 554 7.27 -11.18 1.27
N LEU A 555 6.02 -10.96 1.68
CA LEU A 555 5.32 -11.89 2.57
C LEU A 555 4.93 -13.18 1.86
N ALA A 556 4.47 -13.08 0.61
CA ALA A 556 4.12 -14.25 -0.18
C ALA A 556 5.33 -15.19 -0.33
N ASP A 557 6.49 -14.64 -0.69
CA ASP A 557 7.77 -15.35 -0.81
C ASP A 557 8.20 -15.96 0.56
N GLU A 558 8.00 -15.25 1.68
CA GLU A 558 8.23 -15.78 3.05
C GLU A 558 7.33 -16.97 3.41
N PHE A 559 6.07 -16.97 2.96
CA PHE A 559 5.13 -18.07 3.22
C PHE A 559 5.34 -19.28 2.30
N SER A 560 6.05 -19.11 1.17
CA SER A 560 6.36 -20.17 0.21
C SER A 560 7.87 -20.36 -0.02
N PRO A 561 8.68 -20.61 1.03
CA PRO A 561 10.12 -20.74 0.87
C PRO A 561 10.47 -21.92 -0.02
N ASN A 562 11.43 -21.73 -0.93
CA ASN A 562 11.89 -22.70 -1.92
C ASN A 562 10.86 -23.09 -3.00
N ILE A 563 9.75 -22.34 -3.11
CA ILE A 563 8.79 -22.49 -4.19
C ILE A 563 8.84 -21.22 -5.01
N ASP A 564 8.98 -21.37 -6.33
CA ASP A 564 8.88 -20.25 -7.26
C ASP A 564 7.44 -19.73 -7.25
N LEU A 565 7.21 -18.56 -6.66
CA LEU A 565 5.88 -17.99 -6.43
C LEU A 565 5.13 -17.80 -7.76
N GLU A 566 5.87 -17.39 -8.79
CA GLU A 566 5.39 -17.23 -10.15
C GLU A 566 4.75 -18.52 -10.68
N SER A 567 5.35 -19.69 -10.39
CA SER A 567 4.85 -21.00 -10.81
C SER A 567 3.59 -21.49 -10.07
N ILE A 568 3.27 -20.93 -8.90
CA ILE A 568 2.18 -21.44 -8.04
C ILE A 568 0.82 -21.28 -8.71
N PHE A 569 0.61 -20.20 -9.46
CA PHE A 569 -0.66 -19.88 -10.11
C PHE A 569 -0.60 -20.00 -11.64
N ASP A 570 0.46 -20.61 -12.17
CA ASP A 570 0.61 -20.86 -13.60
C ASP A 570 -0.37 -21.92 -14.12
N GLU A 571 -0.61 -21.95 -15.44
CA GLU A 571 -1.59 -22.84 -16.09
C GLU A 571 -1.36 -24.32 -15.80
N ASN A 572 -0.11 -24.72 -15.56
CA ASN A 572 0.25 -26.10 -15.26
C ASN A 572 0.07 -26.48 -13.78
N SER A 573 -0.29 -25.53 -12.91
CA SER A 573 -0.46 -25.74 -11.47
C SER A 573 -1.86 -26.27 -11.12
N GLN A 574 -1.94 -27.08 -10.06
CA GLN A 574 -3.24 -27.48 -9.49
C GLN A 574 -4.00 -26.29 -8.88
N LEU A 575 -3.31 -25.19 -8.57
CA LEU A 575 -3.89 -23.99 -7.96
C LEU A 575 -4.17 -22.88 -8.99
N HIS A 576 -4.01 -23.17 -10.28
CA HIS A 576 -4.12 -22.19 -11.36
C HIS A 576 -5.44 -21.40 -11.31
N ASP A 577 -6.56 -22.01 -10.92
CA ASP A 577 -7.87 -21.33 -10.87
C ASP A 577 -8.25 -20.75 -9.50
N ILE A 578 -7.35 -20.82 -8.53
CA ILE A 578 -7.60 -20.41 -7.13
C ILE A 578 -7.14 -18.98 -6.89
N GLY A 579 -6.05 -18.56 -7.52
CA GLY A 579 -5.43 -17.26 -7.33
C GLY A 579 -4.59 -16.80 -8.50
N TYR A 580 -4.03 -15.61 -8.37
CA TYR A 580 -3.17 -14.98 -9.35
C TYR A 580 -2.25 -13.95 -8.69
N LEU A 581 -1.18 -13.56 -9.39
CA LEU A 581 -0.30 -12.48 -8.97
C LEU A 581 -0.69 -11.18 -9.70
N ASP A 582 -0.92 -10.10 -8.97
CA ASP A 582 -1.09 -8.73 -9.49
C ASP A 582 0.18 -7.87 -9.25
N ASP A 583 0.20 -6.62 -9.72
CA ASP A 583 1.38 -5.75 -9.60
C ASP A 583 1.88 -5.55 -8.16
N ARG A 584 1.08 -5.89 -7.14
CA ARG A 584 1.37 -5.68 -5.71
C ARG A 584 1.66 -6.97 -4.95
N GLY A 585 1.21 -8.12 -5.44
CA GLY A 585 1.48 -9.41 -4.84
C GLY A 585 0.44 -10.47 -5.16
N ALA A 586 0.20 -11.37 -4.21
CA ALA A 586 -0.74 -12.47 -4.39
C ALA A 586 -2.18 -12.04 -4.10
N ARG A 587 -3.10 -12.54 -4.93
CA ARG A 587 -4.55 -12.44 -4.76
C ARG A 587 -5.20 -13.79 -4.98
N LEU A 588 -6.34 -14.01 -4.34
CA LEU A 588 -7.22 -15.10 -4.74
C LEU A 588 -8.21 -14.59 -5.80
N ARG A 589 -8.93 -15.51 -6.45
CA ARG A 589 -9.84 -15.16 -7.57
C ARG A 589 -10.81 -14.00 -7.30
N SER A 590 -11.26 -13.83 -6.05
CA SER A 590 -12.11 -12.70 -5.63
C SER A 590 -12.04 -12.46 -4.12
N THR A 591 -12.43 -11.25 -3.70
CA THR A 591 -12.63 -10.90 -2.28
C THR A 591 -13.65 -11.82 -1.60
N ALA A 592 -14.75 -12.16 -2.28
CA ALA A 592 -15.78 -13.09 -1.78
C ALA A 592 -15.22 -14.50 -1.54
N PHE A 593 -14.44 -15.01 -2.50
CA PHE A 593 -13.76 -16.31 -2.35
C PHE A 593 -12.70 -16.26 -1.24
N SER A 594 -11.99 -15.16 -1.10
CA SER A 594 -11.02 -14.97 0.00
C SER A 594 -11.70 -15.01 1.36
N LYS A 595 -12.89 -14.41 1.47
CA LYS A 595 -13.70 -14.48 2.69
C LYS A 595 -14.19 -15.90 2.97
N PHE A 596 -14.59 -16.64 1.94
CA PHE A 596 -14.91 -18.07 2.06
C PHE A 596 -13.71 -18.87 2.58
N VAL A 597 -12.56 -18.78 1.90
CA VAL A 597 -11.31 -19.46 2.31
C VAL A 597 -10.98 -19.11 3.76
N TRP A 598 -10.99 -17.84 4.12
CA TRP A 598 -10.71 -17.38 5.47
C TRP A 598 -11.67 -17.97 6.51
N ASN A 599 -12.95 -18.16 6.16
CA ASN A 599 -13.95 -18.72 7.07
C ASN A 599 -13.76 -20.23 7.32
N GLU A 600 -13.27 -20.98 6.34
CA GLU A 600 -13.00 -22.42 6.46
C GLU A 600 -11.75 -22.74 7.31
N VAL A 601 -10.88 -21.76 7.56
CA VAL A 601 -9.61 -21.96 8.30
C VAL A 601 -9.87 -22.09 9.82
N PRO A 602 -9.15 -22.97 10.54
CA PRO A 602 -9.19 -23.01 12.01
C PRO A 602 -8.72 -21.70 12.66
N SER A 603 -9.36 -21.29 13.76
CA SER A 603 -9.05 -20.03 14.44
C SER A 603 -7.58 -19.89 14.87
N ASP A 604 -6.90 -20.98 15.23
CA ASP A 604 -5.48 -20.93 15.64
C ASP A 604 -4.55 -20.56 14.47
N LEU A 605 -4.84 -21.06 13.27
CA LEU A 605 -4.08 -20.74 12.07
C LEU A 605 -4.39 -19.30 11.62
N LYS A 606 -5.66 -18.88 11.66
CA LYS A 606 -6.03 -17.47 11.40
C LYS A 606 -5.27 -16.52 12.32
N TYR A 607 -5.21 -16.84 13.62
CA TYR A 607 -4.52 -16.06 14.64
C TYR A 607 -3.02 -15.94 14.33
N LYS A 608 -2.35 -17.07 14.06
CA LYS A 608 -0.91 -17.09 13.75
C LYS A 608 -0.59 -16.30 12.48
N ILE A 609 -1.37 -16.48 11.41
CA ILE A 609 -1.13 -15.83 10.12
C ILE A 609 -1.41 -14.32 10.18
N SER A 610 -2.51 -13.90 10.82
CA SER A 610 -2.83 -12.48 10.97
C SER A 610 -1.74 -11.76 11.78
N LEU A 611 -1.30 -12.37 12.88
CA LEU A 611 -0.27 -11.82 13.75
C LEU A 611 1.09 -11.75 13.02
N SER A 612 1.48 -12.81 12.33
CA SER A 612 2.70 -12.83 11.52
C SER A 612 2.67 -11.74 10.45
N THR A 613 1.55 -11.61 9.74
CA THR A 613 1.37 -10.58 8.70
C THR A 613 1.54 -9.17 9.27
N VAL A 614 0.89 -8.88 10.40
CA VAL A 614 0.98 -7.55 11.03
C VAL A 614 2.37 -7.27 11.59
N LYS A 615 3.01 -8.26 12.23
CA LYS A 615 4.39 -8.13 12.76
C LYS A 615 5.39 -7.87 11.63
N SER A 616 5.29 -8.58 10.51
CA SER A 616 6.18 -8.38 9.38
C SER A 616 6.00 -7.00 8.73
N LEU A 617 4.77 -6.48 8.63
CA LEU A 617 4.52 -5.14 8.04
C LEU A 617 4.84 -3.98 8.98
N ALA A 618 4.90 -4.20 10.29
CA ALA A 618 5.05 -3.15 11.28
C ALA A 618 6.26 -2.22 11.10
N PRO A 619 7.47 -2.68 10.70
CA PRO A 619 8.65 -1.82 10.56
C PRO A 619 8.49 -0.68 9.55
N VAL A 620 7.54 -0.78 8.61
CA VAL A 620 7.24 0.28 7.62
C VAL A 620 5.96 1.06 7.91
N VAL A 621 5.24 0.71 8.97
CA VAL A 621 4.08 1.45 9.45
C VAL A 621 4.56 2.52 10.43
N VAL A 622 4.90 3.69 9.90
CA VAL A 622 5.33 4.89 10.64
C VAL A 622 4.32 6.04 10.45
N PRO A 623 4.34 7.12 11.26
CA PRO A 623 3.41 8.25 11.10
C PRO A 623 3.28 8.79 9.67
N GLN A 624 4.41 8.91 8.95
CA GLN A 624 4.39 9.35 7.55
C GLN A 624 3.73 8.34 6.61
N SER A 625 3.87 7.03 6.85
CA SER A 625 3.21 5.98 6.07
C SER A 625 1.68 5.98 6.27
N ILE A 626 1.22 6.35 7.48
CA ILE A 626 -0.18 6.54 7.84
C ILE A 626 -0.73 7.76 7.08
N ALA A 627 0.00 8.87 7.12
CA ALA A 627 -0.34 10.10 6.41
C ALA A 627 -0.40 9.90 4.88
N ASN A 628 0.52 9.12 4.32
CA ASN A 628 0.56 8.78 2.90
C ASN A 628 -0.41 7.65 2.51
N ARG A 629 -1.06 6.98 3.48
CA ARG A 629 -1.92 5.81 3.26
C ARG A 629 -1.25 4.71 2.42
N THR A 630 -0.01 4.35 2.78
CA THR A 630 0.72 3.30 2.08
C THR A 630 0.03 1.94 2.17
N ALA A 631 0.22 1.07 1.18
CA ALA A 631 -0.39 -0.26 1.16
C ALA A 631 -0.11 -1.11 2.43
N PRO A 632 1.13 -1.19 2.98
CA PRO A 632 1.38 -1.88 4.25
C PRO A 632 0.52 -1.36 5.41
N TYR A 633 0.38 -0.03 5.51
CA TYR A 633 -0.49 0.57 6.52
C TYR A 633 -1.96 0.19 6.29
N LEU A 634 -2.47 0.24 5.06
CA LEU A 634 -3.87 -0.09 4.78
C LEU A 634 -4.20 -1.56 5.13
N VAL A 635 -3.28 -2.50 4.85
CA VAL A 635 -3.41 -3.91 5.27
C VAL A 635 -3.46 -4.02 6.79
N VAL A 636 -2.49 -3.43 7.49
CA VAL A 636 -2.45 -3.46 8.97
C VAL A 636 -3.70 -2.81 9.56
N ARG A 637 -4.15 -1.68 8.98
CA ARG A 637 -5.33 -0.94 9.41
C ARG A 637 -6.60 -1.78 9.33
N ALA A 638 -6.78 -2.55 8.26
CA ALA A 638 -7.93 -3.43 8.07
C ALA A 638 -7.88 -4.64 9.00
N LEU A 639 -6.69 -5.22 9.21
CA LEU A 639 -6.50 -6.35 10.12
C LEU A 639 -6.69 -5.96 11.58
N MET A 640 -6.28 -4.75 11.98
CA MET A 640 -6.39 -4.24 13.35
C MET A 640 -7.79 -3.76 13.74
N ASP A 641 -8.77 -3.84 12.86
CA ASP A 641 -10.13 -3.40 13.17
C ASP A 641 -10.76 -4.30 14.25
N HIS A 642 -11.32 -3.70 15.31
CA HIS A 642 -11.82 -4.46 16.45
C HIS A 642 -13.00 -5.39 16.09
N GLU A 643 -13.85 -5.02 15.13
CA GLU A 643 -14.96 -5.87 14.70
C GLU A 643 -14.42 -7.09 13.96
N VAL A 644 -13.38 -6.90 13.13
CA VAL A 644 -12.67 -7.97 12.43
C VAL A 644 -12.03 -8.93 13.41
N ILE A 645 -11.20 -8.42 14.34
CA ILE A 645 -10.48 -9.23 15.33
C ILE A 645 -11.47 -10.01 16.21
N LYS A 646 -12.54 -9.35 16.69
CA LYS A 646 -13.59 -9.98 17.50
C LYS A 646 -14.31 -11.08 16.72
N SER A 647 -14.67 -10.82 15.46
CA SER A 647 -15.32 -11.81 14.59
C SER A 647 -14.41 -13.00 14.30
N ASP A 648 -13.11 -12.79 14.10
CA ASP A 648 -12.18 -13.85 13.71
C ASP A 648 -11.69 -14.70 14.89
N PHE A 649 -11.48 -14.09 16.06
CA PHE A 649 -10.77 -14.70 17.19
C PHE A 649 -11.61 -14.83 18.47
N GLY A 650 -12.77 -14.17 18.55
CA GLY A 650 -13.61 -14.18 19.75
C GLY A 650 -12.81 -13.84 21.01
N LYS A 651 -12.75 -14.77 21.96
CA LYS A 651 -12.05 -14.59 23.25
C LYS A 651 -10.54 -14.33 23.13
N LEU A 652 -9.91 -14.71 22.03
CA LEU A 652 -8.47 -14.48 21.80
C LEU A 652 -8.17 -13.08 21.26
N ALA A 653 -9.19 -12.25 21.01
CA ALA A 653 -9.05 -10.92 20.44
C ALA A 653 -8.12 -10.01 21.27
N ASP A 654 -8.28 -9.95 22.60
CA ASP A 654 -7.43 -9.10 23.44
C ASP A 654 -5.98 -9.61 23.51
N GLN A 655 -5.79 -10.94 23.54
CA GLN A 655 -4.46 -11.52 23.48
C GLN A 655 -3.74 -11.12 22.19
N TRP A 656 -4.45 -11.10 21.06
CA TRP A 656 -3.90 -10.65 19.78
C TRP A 656 -3.36 -9.21 19.86
N TYR A 657 -4.13 -8.28 20.45
CA TYR A 657 -3.64 -6.91 20.69
C TYR A 657 -2.47 -6.88 21.69
N SER A 658 -2.52 -7.67 22.76
CA SER A 658 -1.46 -7.75 23.76
C SER A 658 -0.11 -8.16 23.14
N GLU A 659 -0.11 -9.11 22.21
CA GLU A 659 1.10 -9.56 21.50
C GLU A 659 1.68 -8.51 20.54
N LEU A 660 0.91 -7.47 20.19
CA LEU A 660 1.32 -6.37 19.33
C LEU A 660 1.62 -5.07 20.08
N GLU A 661 1.35 -5.01 21.38
CA GLU A 661 1.47 -3.79 22.18
C GLU A 661 2.90 -3.22 22.17
N LYS A 662 3.92 -4.07 22.25
CA LYS A 662 5.33 -3.62 22.18
C LYS A 662 5.69 -2.96 20.84
N ILE A 663 4.96 -3.32 19.78
CA ILE A 663 5.24 -2.88 18.40
C ILE A 663 4.40 -1.65 18.05
N PHE A 664 3.14 -1.62 18.48
CA PHE A 664 2.16 -0.60 18.10
C PHE A 664 1.67 0.28 19.25
N GLY A 665 2.21 0.13 20.47
CA GLY A 665 1.83 0.93 21.63
C GLY A 665 2.11 2.44 21.48
N TRP A 666 2.91 2.84 20.49
CA TRP A 666 3.10 4.25 20.10
C TRP A 666 1.96 4.79 19.22
N ASN A 667 1.11 3.94 18.65
CA ASN A 667 0.09 4.31 17.67
C ASN A 667 -1.27 4.52 18.36
N ALA A 668 -1.86 5.71 18.22
CA ALA A 668 -3.15 6.03 18.82
C ALA A 668 -4.27 5.09 18.34
N ARG A 669 -4.30 4.75 17.04
CA ARG A 669 -5.34 3.88 16.45
C ARG A 669 -5.33 2.48 17.04
N PHE A 670 -4.16 1.94 17.38
CA PHE A 670 -4.05 0.65 18.06
C PHE A 670 -4.83 0.68 19.38
N TRP A 671 -4.62 1.72 20.18
CA TRP A 671 -5.33 1.91 21.45
C TRP A 671 -6.82 2.20 21.25
N GLU A 672 -7.20 2.95 20.22
CA GLU A 672 -8.61 3.18 19.89
C GLU A 672 -9.33 1.85 19.59
N GLN A 673 -8.77 1.01 18.73
CA GLN A 673 -9.40 -0.27 18.37
C GLN A 673 -9.46 -1.22 19.57
N ARG A 674 -8.38 -1.30 20.37
CA ARG A 674 -8.40 -2.10 21.60
C ARG A 674 -9.39 -1.56 22.65
N ALA A 675 -9.55 -0.24 22.75
CA ALA A 675 -10.55 0.38 23.61
C ALA A 675 -11.98 0.04 23.16
N LEU A 676 -12.24 0.08 21.86
CA LEU A 676 -13.54 -0.31 21.30
C LEU A 676 -13.82 -1.79 21.55
N LEU A 677 -12.83 -2.69 21.39
CA LEU A 677 -12.96 -4.10 21.76
C LEU A 677 -13.33 -4.29 23.23
N ALA A 678 -12.55 -3.67 24.14
CA ALA A 678 -12.80 -3.76 25.58
C ALA A 678 -14.18 -3.20 25.95
N SER A 679 -14.57 -2.08 25.33
CA SER A 679 -15.90 -1.49 25.49
C SER A 679 -16.99 -2.47 25.06
N ASP A 680 -16.81 -3.14 23.94
CA ASP A 680 -17.74 -4.14 23.39
C ASP A 680 -17.89 -5.40 24.25
N GLU A 681 -16.88 -5.70 25.06
CA GLU A 681 -16.86 -6.80 26.03
C GLU A 681 -17.26 -6.36 27.45
N ASN A 682 -17.70 -5.11 27.60
CA ASN A 682 -18.06 -4.48 28.89
C ASN A 682 -16.91 -4.46 29.92
N ARG A 683 -15.66 -4.38 29.44
CA ARG A 683 -14.45 -4.19 30.25
C ARG A 683 -14.18 -2.69 30.45
N ASP A 684 -15.10 -2.01 31.14
CA ASP A 684 -15.17 -0.54 31.21
C ASP A 684 -13.87 0.14 31.66
N SER A 685 -13.22 -0.39 32.70
CA SER A 685 -11.98 0.19 33.25
C SER A 685 -10.84 0.16 32.22
N GLU A 686 -10.73 -0.93 31.47
CA GLU A 686 -9.72 -1.11 30.44
C GLU A 686 -10.05 -0.26 29.21
N ALA A 687 -11.32 -0.28 28.78
CA ALA A 687 -11.80 0.54 27.66
C ALA A 687 -11.49 2.03 27.87
N TYR A 688 -11.79 2.54 29.07
CA TYR A 688 -11.49 3.92 29.43
C TYR A 688 -9.99 4.21 29.43
N SER A 689 -9.19 3.33 30.04
CA SER A 689 -7.72 3.49 30.12
C SER A 689 -7.07 3.48 28.73
N TYR A 690 -7.49 2.56 27.86
CA TYR A 690 -7.01 2.47 26.48
C TYR A 690 -7.43 3.69 25.66
N ALA A 691 -8.67 4.17 25.78
CA ALA A 691 -9.12 5.37 25.07
C ALA A 691 -8.36 6.63 25.53
N LYS A 692 -8.11 6.79 26.84
CA LYS A 692 -7.26 7.86 27.37
C LYS A 692 -5.83 7.76 26.86
N LYS A 693 -5.29 6.54 26.74
CA LYS A 693 -3.96 6.32 26.16
C LYS A 693 -3.91 6.80 24.69
N ALA A 694 -4.93 6.50 23.89
CA ALA A 694 -5.03 7.00 22.51
C ALA A 694 -4.99 8.53 22.45
N VAL A 695 -5.79 9.22 23.29
CA VAL A 695 -5.79 10.68 23.38
C VAL A 695 -4.42 11.22 23.82
N SER A 696 -3.76 10.59 24.80
CA SER A 696 -2.44 11.03 25.26
C SER A 696 -1.33 10.94 24.20
N ILE A 697 -1.50 10.04 23.22
CA ILE A 697 -0.55 9.88 22.10
C ILE A 697 -0.82 10.95 21.03
N LEU A 698 -2.09 11.25 20.78
CA LEU A 698 -2.49 12.12 19.67
C LEU A 698 -3.63 13.08 20.08
N GLU A 699 -3.30 14.01 20.97
CA GLU A 699 -4.26 14.93 21.59
C GLU A 699 -4.90 15.91 20.60
N ARG A 700 -4.20 16.29 19.53
CA ARG A 700 -4.73 17.24 18.52
C ARG A 700 -5.42 16.56 17.35
N ASP A 701 -5.94 15.35 17.55
CA ASP A 701 -6.68 14.62 16.52
C ASP A 701 -8.09 14.25 16.98
N SER A 702 -9.06 14.43 16.08
CA SER A 702 -10.48 14.24 16.41
C SER A 702 -10.84 12.77 16.68
N PHE A 703 -10.16 11.80 16.07
CA PHE A 703 -10.56 10.40 16.18
C PHE A 703 -10.40 9.82 17.60
N PRO A 704 -9.24 9.97 18.28
CA PRO A 704 -9.09 9.53 19.66
C PRO A 704 -10.13 10.12 20.62
N HIS A 705 -10.47 11.40 20.44
CA HIS A 705 -11.50 12.07 21.22
C HIS A 705 -12.90 11.52 20.94
N THR A 706 -13.23 11.19 19.68
CA THR A 706 -14.48 10.50 19.34
C THR A 706 -14.55 9.13 20.04
N THR A 707 -13.46 8.37 20.02
CA THR A 707 -13.38 7.05 20.64
C THR A 707 -13.55 7.13 22.16
N LEU A 708 -12.83 8.03 22.83
CA LEU A 708 -12.97 8.26 24.27
C LEU A 708 -14.39 8.74 24.61
N GLY A 709 -14.92 9.68 23.83
CA GLY A 709 -16.30 10.15 23.95
C GLY A 709 -17.32 9.01 23.93
N LYS A 710 -17.24 8.14 22.92
CA LYS A 710 -18.10 6.95 22.78
C LYS A 710 -17.97 5.99 23.96
N VAL A 711 -16.74 5.70 24.41
CA VAL A 711 -16.49 4.81 25.56
C VAL A 711 -17.12 5.39 26.82
N CYS A 712 -16.86 6.67 27.11
CA CYS A 712 -17.36 7.37 28.28
C CYS A 712 -18.89 7.45 28.34
N VAL A 713 -19.56 7.84 27.25
CA VAL A 713 -21.04 7.87 27.24
C VAL A 713 -21.64 6.48 27.39
N LYS A 714 -21.00 5.43 26.85
CA LYS A 714 -21.47 4.05 27.05
C LYS A 714 -21.34 3.60 28.50
N ILE A 715 -20.20 3.88 29.15
CA ILE A 715 -19.98 3.61 30.58
C ILE A 715 -21.02 4.35 31.42
N GLY A 716 -21.31 5.61 31.07
CA GLY A 716 -22.27 6.42 31.81
C GLY A 716 -23.72 5.94 31.73
N ILE A 717 -24.11 5.30 30.63
CA ILE A 717 -25.41 4.61 30.54
C ILE A 717 -25.39 3.30 31.33
N ALA A 718 -24.31 2.53 31.27
CA ALA A 718 -24.22 1.21 31.91
C ALA A 718 -24.12 1.29 33.43
N ARG A 719 -23.40 2.28 33.97
CA ARG A 719 -23.21 2.48 35.41
C ARG A 719 -24.32 3.37 35.99
N LYS A 720 -25.04 2.82 36.97
CA LYS A 720 -26.20 3.47 37.61
C LYS A 720 -25.83 4.22 38.89
N ASP A 721 -24.70 4.93 38.88
CA ASP A 721 -24.16 5.70 39.99
C ASP A 721 -23.69 7.09 39.54
N GLU A 722 -23.32 7.97 40.48
CA GLU A 722 -22.82 9.32 40.18
C GLU A 722 -21.56 9.28 39.29
N VAL A 723 -20.73 8.24 39.45
CA VAL A 723 -19.56 8.01 38.59
C VAL A 723 -19.98 7.78 37.13
N GLY A 724 -21.09 7.07 36.90
CA GLY A 724 -21.70 6.92 35.58
C GLY A 724 -22.11 8.27 34.97
N VAL A 725 -22.76 9.12 35.75
CA VAL A 725 -23.14 10.48 35.32
C VAL A 725 -21.91 11.32 34.97
N ASP A 726 -20.88 11.30 35.81
CA ASP A 726 -19.61 12.00 35.55
C ASP A 726 -18.94 11.52 34.26
N ARG A 727 -18.90 10.19 34.05
CA ARG A 727 -18.36 9.59 32.83
C ARG A 727 -19.17 9.98 31.60
N PHE A 728 -20.49 10.03 31.69
CA PHE A 728 -21.31 10.48 30.57
C PHE A 728 -20.93 11.90 30.14
N TRP A 729 -20.82 12.83 31.10
CA TRP A 729 -20.48 14.21 30.81
C TRP A 729 -19.05 14.41 30.34
N GLU A 730 -18.09 13.65 30.87
CA GLU A 730 -16.75 13.57 30.30
C GLU A 730 -16.83 13.13 28.83
N GLY A 731 -17.64 12.13 28.52
CA GLY A 731 -17.83 11.66 27.15
C GLY A 731 -18.38 12.73 26.21
N VAL A 732 -19.42 13.47 26.65
CA VAL A 732 -19.99 14.58 25.88
C VAL A 732 -18.94 15.67 25.60
N GLU A 733 -18.10 16.00 26.57
CA GLU A 733 -17.04 16.99 26.41
C GLU A 733 -15.97 16.55 25.41
N GLU A 734 -15.55 15.29 25.47
CA GLU A 734 -14.60 14.72 24.51
C GLU A 734 -15.19 14.68 23.09
N LEU A 735 -16.49 14.38 22.93
CA LEU A 735 -17.16 14.49 21.64
C LEU A 735 -17.24 15.96 21.15
N ARG A 736 -17.37 16.94 22.05
CA ARG A 736 -17.33 18.37 21.70
C ARG A 736 -15.93 18.77 21.19
N LYS A 737 -14.87 18.43 21.93
CA LYS A 737 -13.47 18.65 21.50
C LYS A 737 -13.18 18.01 20.15
N SER A 738 -13.64 16.78 19.94
CA SER A 738 -13.50 16.11 18.65
C SER A 738 -14.09 16.93 17.50
N ARG A 739 -15.25 17.57 17.71
CA ARG A 739 -15.90 18.40 16.69
C ARG A 739 -15.11 19.67 16.44
N GLU A 740 -14.68 20.35 17.48
CA GLU A 740 -13.86 21.57 17.38
C GLU A 740 -12.59 21.32 16.57
N LEU A 741 -11.83 20.28 16.93
CA LEU A 741 -10.62 19.86 16.21
C LEU A 741 -10.89 19.49 14.74
N SER A 742 -12.05 18.87 14.47
CA SER A 742 -12.44 18.49 13.11
C SER A 742 -12.78 19.71 12.24
N ILE A 743 -13.43 20.72 12.83
CA ILE A 743 -13.77 21.99 12.18
C ILE A 743 -12.51 22.80 11.89
N GLU A 744 -11.58 22.89 12.85
CA GLU A 744 -10.28 23.57 12.66
C GLU A 744 -9.51 23.03 11.44
N LYS A 745 -9.65 21.73 11.15
CA LYS A 745 -9.00 21.05 10.02
C LYS A 745 -9.83 21.03 8.73
N ASN A 746 -11.02 21.64 8.71
CA ASN A 746 -11.99 21.53 7.61
C ASN A 746 -12.34 20.07 7.25
N LEU A 747 -12.35 19.20 8.25
CA LEU A 747 -12.60 17.76 8.16
C LEU A 747 -13.68 17.38 9.17
N GLU A 748 -14.83 18.05 9.15
CA GLU A 748 -15.94 17.70 10.03
C GLU A 748 -16.49 16.29 9.72
N TRP A 749 -16.97 15.57 10.74
CA TRP A 749 -17.51 14.21 10.60
C TRP A 749 -18.82 14.05 11.37
N GLU A 750 -19.66 13.11 10.95
CA GLU A 750 -20.97 12.85 11.58
C GLU A 750 -20.90 11.99 12.86
N HIS A 751 -19.80 11.26 13.08
CA HIS A 751 -19.69 10.29 14.17
C HIS A 751 -19.86 10.89 15.58
N PRO A 752 -19.30 12.08 15.90
CA PRO A 752 -19.55 12.71 17.19
C PRO A 752 -21.03 13.04 17.42
N TYR A 753 -21.71 13.57 16.40
CA TYR A 753 -23.13 13.91 16.46
C TYR A 753 -24.01 12.68 16.67
N THR A 754 -23.81 11.66 15.83
CA THR A 754 -24.59 10.41 15.91
C THR A 754 -24.37 9.70 17.24
N THR A 755 -23.14 9.71 17.76
CA THR A 755 -22.82 9.17 19.09
C THR A 755 -23.54 9.94 20.19
N PHE A 756 -23.41 11.27 20.21
CA PHE A 756 -24.10 12.11 21.20
C PHE A 756 -25.61 11.86 21.17
N PHE A 757 -26.29 12.02 20.04
CA PHE A 757 -27.74 11.88 19.98
C PHE A 757 -28.21 10.48 20.40
N SER A 758 -27.50 9.43 19.96
CA SER A 758 -27.89 8.05 20.27
C SER A 758 -27.76 7.71 21.76
N TYR A 759 -26.73 8.21 22.44
CA TYR A 759 -26.52 7.93 23.87
C TYR A 759 -27.30 8.89 24.77
N THR A 760 -27.49 10.15 24.38
CA THR A 760 -28.33 11.10 25.12
C THR A 760 -29.80 10.67 25.14
N LEU A 761 -30.30 10.06 24.05
CA LEU A 761 -31.64 9.44 24.03
C LEU A 761 -31.79 8.25 24.97
N LYS A 762 -30.69 7.54 25.27
CA LYS A 762 -30.69 6.49 26.28
C LYS A 762 -30.60 7.09 27.69
N ALA A 763 -29.76 8.11 27.88
CA ALA A 763 -29.54 8.76 29.17
C ALA A 763 -30.84 9.32 29.75
N ILE A 764 -31.67 9.98 28.94
CA ILE A 764 -32.94 10.56 29.40
C ILE A 764 -33.95 9.50 29.90
N GLN A 765 -33.77 8.23 29.51
CA GLN A 765 -34.64 7.13 29.91
C GLN A 765 -34.13 6.41 31.18
N GLU A 766 -32.95 6.76 31.68
CA GLU A 766 -32.31 6.09 32.82
C GLU A 766 -32.51 6.89 34.12
N PRO A 767 -32.95 6.25 35.23
CA PRO A 767 -33.30 6.96 36.47
C PRO A 767 -32.15 7.75 37.12
N HIS A 768 -30.90 7.29 36.98
CA HIS A 768 -29.75 7.98 37.57
C HIS A 768 -29.40 9.32 36.90
N PHE A 769 -30.07 9.65 35.78
CA PHE A 769 -29.95 10.96 35.11
C PHE A 769 -31.08 11.94 35.45
N GLU A 770 -32.01 11.62 36.36
CA GLU A 770 -33.13 12.51 36.73
C GLU A 770 -32.67 13.92 37.16
N LYS A 771 -31.55 14.01 37.88
CA LYS A 771 -30.96 15.30 38.32
C LYS A 771 -30.31 16.09 37.18
N GLU A 772 -30.10 15.47 36.02
CA GLU A 772 -29.38 16.04 34.87
C GLU A 772 -30.31 16.45 33.72
N LEU A 773 -31.64 16.27 33.84
CA LEU A 773 -32.60 16.50 32.75
C LEU A 773 -32.53 17.90 32.13
N GLU A 774 -32.35 18.93 32.97
CA GLU A 774 -32.21 20.32 32.50
C GLU A 774 -30.92 20.49 31.67
N LYS A 775 -29.81 19.94 32.17
CA LYS A 775 -28.50 20.00 31.50
C LYS A 775 -28.50 19.18 30.21
N LEU A 776 -29.12 18.00 30.19
CA LEU A 776 -29.33 17.19 28.99
C LEU A 776 -30.15 17.96 27.95
N SER A 777 -31.23 18.62 28.37
CA SER A 777 -32.09 19.40 27.47
C SER A 777 -31.39 20.61 26.88
N SER A 778 -30.60 21.33 27.69
CA SER A 778 -29.79 22.46 27.22
C SER A 778 -28.73 21.99 26.21
N THR A 779 -27.98 20.93 26.55
CA THR A 779 -26.93 20.37 25.69
C THR A 779 -27.51 19.79 24.40
N TRP A 780 -28.67 19.13 24.44
CA TRP A 780 -29.36 18.64 23.24
C TRP A 780 -29.64 19.76 22.24
N LYS A 781 -30.13 20.92 22.72
CA LYS A 781 -30.42 22.08 21.87
C LYS A 781 -29.15 22.63 21.22
N GLU A 782 -28.06 22.76 21.99
CA GLU A 782 -26.74 23.17 21.50
C GLU A 782 -26.26 22.25 20.36
N TRP A 783 -26.31 20.94 20.59
CA TRP A 783 -25.88 19.94 19.61
C TRP A 783 -26.77 19.89 18.37
N MET A 784 -28.10 20.06 18.52
CA MET A 784 -29.03 20.17 17.39
C MET A 784 -28.76 21.42 16.55
N GLN A 785 -28.48 22.56 17.17
CA GLN A 785 -28.13 23.79 16.46
C GLN A 785 -26.84 23.59 15.67
N ALA A 786 -25.83 23.00 16.30
CA ALA A 786 -24.55 22.81 15.64
C ALA A 786 -24.63 21.75 14.52
N ALA A 787 -25.41 20.68 14.70
CA ALA A 787 -25.68 19.69 13.66
C ALA A 787 -26.39 20.29 12.44
N ARG A 788 -27.33 21.22 12.63
CA ARG A 788 -28.00 21.95 11.54
C ARG A 788 -27.06 22.85 10.75
N ASN A 789 -26.00 23.34 11.39
CA ASN A 789 -25.00 24.19 10.77
C ASN A 789 -23.83 23.38 10.16
N SER A 790 -23.81 22.06 10.34
CA SER A 790 -22.77 21.18 9.82
C SER A 790 -22.89 21.01 8.30
N GLN A 791 -21.76 21.00 7.61
CA GLN A 791 -21.70 20.74 6.16
C GLN A 791 -21.75 19.25 5.82
N THR A 792 -21.56 18.37 6.82
CA THR A 792 -21.38 16.92 6.61
C THR A 792 -22.64 16.11 6.92
N LEU A 793 -23.51 16.64 7.77
CA LEU A 793 -24.87 16.12 7.98
C LEU A 793 -25.81 16.63 6.87
N ALA A 794 -25.56 16.19 5.63
CA ALA A 794 -26.44 16.48 4.51
C ALA A 794 -27.69 15.58 4.51
N PHE A 795 -28.83 16.18 4.15
CA PHE A 795 -30.13 15.56 3.98
C PHE A 795 -30.12 14.58 2.79
N ASP A 796 -30.87 13.48 2.86
CA ASP A 796 -31.06 12.60 1.70
C ASP A 796 -32.01 13.21 0.65
N SER A 797 -32.05 12.60 -0.53
CA SER A 797 -32.88 13.00 -1.67
C SER A 797 -34.39 12.92 -1.43
N GLU A 798 -34.82 12.39 -0.29
CA GLU A 798 -36.24 12.27 0.12
C GLU A 798 -36.65 13.30 1.19
N GLY A 799 -35.74 14.17 1.63
CA GLY A 799 -36.07 15.30 2.49
C GLY A 799 -36.49 14.93 3.91
N ARG A 800 -36.07 13.76 4.44
CA ARG A 800 -36.29 13.39 5.86
C ARG A 800 -34.95 13.18 6.55
N SER A 801 -34.56 14.11 7.42
CA SER A 801 -33.26 14.04 8.06
C SER A 801 -33.18 12.98 9.16
N THR A 802 -32.05 12.27 9.23
CA THR A 802 -31.66 11.48 10.42
C THR A 802 -31.76 12.33 11.71
N LEU A 803 -31.57 13.65 11.59
CA LEU A 803 -31.76 14.63 12.67
C LEU A 803 -33.22 14.82 13.10
N GLU A 804 -34.18 14.89 12.17
CA GLU A 804 -35.61 14.90 12.49
C GLU A 804 -36.03 13.64 13.23
N ARG A 805 -35.47 12.48 12.85
CA ARG A 805 -35.71 11.23 13.57
C ARG A 805 -35.21 11.33 15.01
N PHE A 806 -33.98 11.81 15.22
CA PHE A 806 -33.45 12.03 16.56
C PHE A 806 -34.28 13.05 17.35
N GLN A 807 -34.67 14.18 16.74
CA GLN A 807 -35.50 15.20 17.37
C GLN A 807 -36.87 14.67 17.77
N ARG A 808 -37.50 13.85 16.91
CA ARG A 808 -38.79 13.21 17.20
C ARG A 808 -38.66 12.23 18.37
N GLN A 809 -37.62 11.40 18.37
CA GLN A 809 -37.36 10.46 19.47
C GLN A 809 -37.08 11.18 20.78
N TRP A 810 -36.39 12.32 20.74
CA TRP A 810 -36.14 13.16 21.90
C TRP A 810 -37.43 13.71 22.49
N LEU A 811 -38.29 14.31 21.66
CA LEU A 811 -39.57 14.83 22.11
C LEU A 811 -40.46 13.74 22.72
N LEU A 812 -40.47 12.53 22.16
CA LEU A 812 -41.20 11.40 22.72
C LEU A 812 -40.65 10.97 24.08
N SER A 813 -39.32 10.93 24.22
CA SER A 813 -38.66 10.51 25.45
C SER A 813 -38.82 11.57 26.55
N ALA A 814 -38.61 12.84 26.24
CA ALA A 814 -38.71 13.97 27.17
C ALA A 814 -40.14 14.29 27.65
N VAL A 815 -41.17 13.75 26.98
CA VAL A 815 -42.57 13.83 27.44
C VAL A 815 -42.94 12.62 28.31
N SER A 816 -42.18 11.52 28.21
CA SER A 816 -42.40 10.27 28.95
C SER A 816 -41.55 10.16 30.22
N SER A 817 -40.53 11.03 30.35
CA SER A 817 -39.63 11.21 31.51
C SER A 817 -39.99 12.52 32.18
#